data_AF-A0AA47ND32-F1
#
_entry.id   AF-A0AA47ND32-F1
#
_cell.length_a   1.000
_cell.length_b   1.000
_cell.length_c   1.000
_cell.angle_alpha   90.00
_cell.angle_beta   90.00
_cell.angle_gamma   90.00
#
_symmetry.space_group_name_H-M   'P 1'
#
loop_
_entity.id
_entity.type
_entity.pdbx_description
1 polymer ?
#
loop_
_entity_poly.entity_id
_entity_poly.type
_entity_poly.pdbx_seq_one_letter_code
_entity_poly.pdbx_strand_id
1 'polypeptide(L)'
;MLGGAGGGATCWEGAGLHAGRSYVPVSLTVICTVLTCLSVCLSVLVIHSLKYFYTGSSGVSNFPEFVAVGMVDELQFIHYDSNSQKAELKQSWMDQLTRDNPQYLERNTGKYLSHQQTNKVSIENLKRRFNQTGGVHMYQYMEGCEWDDEDGTTDGYDQFGYDGEDFLVLDLKNLRWIAPTPQAFITKLRWDQNRAWLEYLKNYFNKECVDWLKKYLDYGKSTLQRTERPEVSLLQRRPSSPVVCHATGFYPDKVVVFWRRDGDELYEHVDHGEVLPNPDGTFQVSVDLDLAAVPREDWRRYECVVQLKGIEDISTRLDPALVRTNWGKTGPGRDGGVKNDITTPIIIAVLILAAVAAVGVAGVFVYKKRSAALGTVRNRVQLLRPNLSTHMIHSLKYFHTASSGVSNFPEFVGVGMVDELQFIHYDSNSQKAEPKQSWMDQFTRDNPQYLERDTGIYLSHQQVYKVNIETAKQRFNQTGGVHMFQWMYGCEWDDEDDTTDGYHQEGYDGEDFLVLDLKNLRWIAPTPQAFISKLRWDQDRAYLEHLKNYYNKDCVAWLKKYLDYGKSTLQRTERPEVSLLQRRPSSPVVCHATGFYPDRVVVFWRRDGDELYEHVDHGEVLPNPDGTFQVSVDLDLASVPREDWRRYECVVQLKGIEDISTRLDPALVRTNWGKTGPGRDGGRNTCLTTST
;
A
#
# COMPACT_ATOMS: atom_id res chain seq x y z
N MET A 1 -48.17 28.96 42.34
CA MET A 1 -48.83 28.90 43.66
C MET A 1 -47.76 28.65 44.71
N LEU A 2 -47.75 29.52 45.73
CA LEU A 2 -47.35 29.31 47.15
C LEU A 2 -46.20 28.31 47.40
N GLY A 3 -45.11 28.64 48.08
CA GLY A 3 -44.79 29.68 49.05
C GLY A 3 -43.47 29.23 49.69
N GLY A 4 -42.55 30.14 50.00
CA GLY A 4 -42.42 30.66 51.37
C GLY A 4 -41.26 29.95 52.06
N ALA A 5 -40.13 30.63 52.23
CA ALA A 5 -39.74 31.31 53.50
C ALA A 5 -39.08 30.31 54.46
N GLY A 6 -38.01 30.60 55.19
CA GLY A 6 -37.18 31.76 55.51
C GLY A 6 -36.02 31.16 56.35
N GLY A 7 -35.02 31.86 56.87
CA GLY A 7 -34.77 33.26 57.15
C GLY A 7 -33.69 33.33 58.26
N GLY A 8 -33.15 34.53 58.49
CA GLY A 8 -32.28 34.88 59.64
C GLY A 8 -30.78 34.85 59.30
N ALA A 9 -30.10 35.95 58.95
CA ALA A 9 -29.80 37.20 59.71
C ALA A 9 -29.02 36.93 61.01
N THR A 10 -27.77 37.37 61.18
CA THR A 10 -27.35 38.73 61.62
C THR A 10 -25.80 38.73 61.72
N CYS A 11 -25.03 39.66 61.12
CA CYS A 11 -24.64 41.05 61.48
C CYS A 11 -23.50 41.21 62.51
N TRP A 12 -22.77 42.34 62.36
CA TRP A 12 -21.63 42.95 63.10
C TRP A 12 -20.26 42.84 62.40
N GLU A 13 -19.80 43.84 61.65
CA GLU A 13 -19.21 45.16 62.00
C GLU A 13 -17.78 45.11 62.57
N GLY A 14 -16.85 45.85 61.94
CA GLY A 14 -15.55 46.19 62.53
C GLY A 14 -14.42 46.46 61.53
N ALA A 15 -14.11 47.73 61.31
CA ALA A 15 -13.17 48.31 60.35
C ALA A 15 -11.69 48.30 60.79
N GLY A 16 -10.76 48.57 59.85
CA GLY A 16 -9.51 49.32 60.17
C GLY A 16 -8.20 48.88 59.51
N LEU A 17 -7.77 49.69 58.53
CA LEU A 17 -6.44 49.91 57.92
C LEU A 17 -5.17 49.38 58.62
N HIS A 18 -4.22 48.80 57.87
CA HIS A 18 -3.02 49.48 57.33
C HIS A 18 -1.98 48.51 56.69
N ALA A 19 -1.37 49.01 55.62
CA ALA A 19 -0.14 48.64 54.91
C ALA A 19 0.78 47.50 55.43
N GLY A 20 1.23 46.64 54.50
CA GLY A 20 2.44 45.83 54.66
C GLY A 20 2.59 44.76 53.56
N ARG A 21 3.54 44.96 52.65
CA ARG A 21 3.99 43.96 51.66
C ARG A 21 4.49 42.70 52.38
N SER A 22 3.95 41.54 52.02
CA SER A 22 4.59 40.23 52.20
C SER A 22 4.21 39.30 51.03
N TYR A 23 5.24 38.87 50.30
CA TYR A 23 5.23 37.84 49.26
C TYR A 23 5.06 36.45 49.88
N VAL A 24 4.07 35.63 49.46
CA VAL A 24 4.12 34.15 49.27
C VAL A 24 2.84 33.70 48.50
N PRO A 25 2.77 32.52 47.84
CA PRO A 25 3.21 32.22 46.48
C PRO A 25 2.03 31.96 45.51
N VAL A 26 2.10 32.51 44.30
CA VAL A 26 1.32 32.03 43.16
C VAL A 26 2.06 30.81 42.59
N SER A 27 1.94 29.63 43.22
CA SER A 27 2.70 28.45 42.74
C SER A 27 2.08 27.09 43.03
N LEU A 28 0.78 26.96 43.32
CA LEU A 28 0.14 25.62 43.36
C LEU A 28 -1.15 25.51 42.55
N THR A 29 -1.98 26.56 42.50
CA THR A 29 -3.24 26.51 41.75
C THR A 29 -3.05 26.59 40.24
N VAL A 30 -2.04 27.31 39.75
CA VAL A 30 -1.68 27.34 38.31
C VAL A 30 -0.97 26.05 37.88
N ILE A 31 -0.25 25.39 38.80
CA ILE A 31 0.44 24.13 38.50
C ILE A 31 -0.57 22.98 38.38
N CYS A 32 -1.63 22.94 39.20
CA CYS A 32 -2.67 21.92 39.06
C CYS A 32 -3.50 22.07 37.78
N THR A 33 -3.83 23.28 37.32
CA THR A 33 -4.58 23.46 36.07
C THR A 33 -3.71 23.29 34.82
N VAL A 34 -2.41 23.57 34.89
CA VAL A 34 -1.46 23.29 33.81
C VAL A 34 -1.11 21.80 33.74
N LEU A 35 -1.00 21.08 34.87
CA LEU A 35 -0.80 19.62 34.84
C LEU A 35 -2.06 18.83 34.46
N THR A 36 -3.27 19.30 34.76
CA THR A 36 -4.49 18.63 34.26
C THR A 36 -4.78 18.92 32.79
N CYS A 37 -4.19 19.97 32.20
CA CYS A 37 -4.24 20.21 30.75
C CYS A 37 -3.13 19.51 29.96
N LEU A 38 -2.00 19.16 30.58
CA LEU A 38 -0.91 18.37 29.96
C LEU A 38 -1.04 16.85 30.17
N SER A 39 -2.06 16.41 30.92
CA SER A 39 -2.42 15.00 31.11
C SER A 39 -3.80 14.68 30.57
N VAL A 40 -4.27 15.43 29.56
CA VAL A 40 -5.15 14.81 28.58
C VAL A 40 -4.24 13.87 27.81
N CYS A 41 -4.14 12.61 28.26
CA CYS A 41 -3.79 11.54 27.35
C CYS A 41 -4.68 11.79 26.13
N LEU A 42 -4.09 12.10 24.97
CA LEU A 42 -4.77 11.78 23.72
C LEU A 42 -4.95 10.26 23.78
N SER A 43 -6.08 9.82 24.35
CA SER A 43 -6.54 8.47 24.10
C SER A 43 -6.67 8.38 22.60
N VAL A 44 -6.13 7.31 22.03
CA VAL A 44 -6.31 7.03 20.61
C VAL A 44 -7.80 6.78 20.43
N LEU A 45 -8.54 7.83 20.07
CA LEU A 45 -9.96 7.76 19.80
C LEU A 45 -10.14 6.77 18.65
N VAL A 46 -10.78 5.63 18.92
CA VAL A 46 -11.18 4.71 17.85
C VAL A 46 -12.61 5.06 17.48
N ILE A 47 -12.69 5.91 16.48
CA ILE A 47 -13.95 6.18 15.80
C ILE A 47 -14.27 4.94 14.97
N HIS A 48 -15.29 4.19 15.33
CA HIS A 48 -15.80 3.12 14.49
C HIS A 48 -16.70 3.69 13.40
N SER A 49 -16.71 3.09 12.21
CA SER A 49 -17.52 3.55 11.07
C SER A 49 -18.30 2.42 10.41
N LEU A 50 -19.53 2.73 9.99
CA LEU A 50 -20.35 1.88 9.14
C LEU A 50 -20.73 2.67 7.89
N LYS A 51 -20.16 2.30 6.74
CA LYS A 51 -20.33 3.00 5.46
C LYS A 51 -21.05 2.10 4.46
N TYR A 52 -22.03 2.65 3.75
CA TYR A 52 -22.61 2.05 2.57
C TYR A 52 -22.36 2.95 1.37
N PHE A 53 -21.85 2.34 0.30
CA PHE A 53 -21.59 2.99 -0.97
C PHE A 53 -22.49 2.38 -2.03
N TYR A 54 -23.13 3.21 -2.82
CA TYR A 54 -23.98 2.83 -3.91
C TYR A 54 -23.50 3.56 -5.15
N THR A 55 -23.22 2.81 -6.21
CA THR A 55 -22.80 3.37 -7.49
C THR A 55 -23.74 2.87 -8.55
N GLY A 56 -24.59 3.75 -9.06
CA GLY A 56 -25.35 3.53 -10.28
C GLY A 56 -24.58 4.07 -11.47
N SER A 57 -24.52 3.33 -12.56
CA SER A 57 -23.95 3.78 -13.82
C SER A 57 -24.95 3.61 -14.95
N SER A 58 -24.94 4.55 -15.89
CA SER A 58 -25.70 4.45 -17.14
C SER A 58 -24.74 4.56 -18.30
N GLY A 59 -24.74 3.58 -19.19
CA GLY A 59 -23.91 3.61 -20.41
C GLY A 59 -22.54 2.94 -20.31
N VAL A 60 -22.20 2.27 -19.20
CA VAL A 60 -20.95 1.48 -19.05
C VAL A 60 -21.23 0.02 -19.44
N SER A 61 -20.51 -0.52 -20.41
CA SER A 61 -20.76 -1.88 -20.94
C SER A 61 -20.14 -3.01 -20.11
N ASN A 62 -19.07 -2.74 -19.34
CA ASN A 62 -18.31 -3.76 -18.59
C ASN A 62 -18.28 -3.50 -17.06
N PHE A 63 -19.16 -2.63 -16.58
CA PHE A 63 -19.40 -2.41 -15.16
C PHE A 63 -20.88 -2.71 -14.86
N PRO A 64 -21.23 -3.31 -13.72
CA PRO A 64 -22.62 -3.49 -13.35
C PRO A 64 -23.37 -2.15 -13.37
N GLU A 65 -24.60 -2.12 -13.92
CA GLU A 65 -25.48 -0.94 -13.89
C GLU A 65 -25.63 -0.38 -12.46
N PHE A 66 -25.51 -1.23 -11.45
CA PHE A 66 -25.51 -0.83 -10.06
C PHE A 66 -24.64 -1.73 -9.19
N VAL A 67 -23.87 -1.13 -8.29
CA VAL A 67 -23.07 -1.80 -7.26
C VAL A 67 -23.39 -1.19 -5.91
N ALA A 68 -23.52 -2.03 -4.88
CA ALA A 68 -23.60 -1.60 -3.49
C ALA A 68 -22.55 -2.31 -2.62
N VAL A 69 -21.86 -1.56 -1.77
CA VAL A 69 -20.81 -2.06 -0.88
C VAL A 69 -21.08 -1.57 0.52
N GLY A 70 -21.03 -2.46 1.51
CA GLY A 70 -21.06 -2.09 2.93
C GLY A 70 -19.72 -2.40 3.60
N MET A 71 -19.22 -1.45 4.37
CA MET A 71 -17.96 -1.53 5.11
C MET A 71 -18.16 -1.22 6.59
N VAL A 72 -17.44 -1.95 7.45
CA VAL A 72 -17.28 -1.62 8.88
C VAL A 72 -15.79 -1.45 9.11
N ASP A 73 -15.35 -0.28 9.57
CA ASP A 73 -13.93 0.07 9.77
C ASP A 73 -13.06 -0.31 8.56
N GLU A 74 -13.50 0.12 7.37
CA GLU A 74 -12.86 -0.15 6.07
C GLU A 74 -12.83 -1.63 5.65
N LEU A 75 -13.37 -2.54 6.46
CA LEU A 75 -13.55 -3.95 6.10
C LEU A 75 -14.89 -4.16 5.39
N GLN A 76 -14.83 -4.51 4.10
CA GLN A 76 -16.03 -4.85 3.33
C GLN A 76 -16.69 -6.11 3.89
N PHE A 77 -17.95 -5.99 4.32
CA PHE A 77 -18.73 -7.10 4.86
C PHE A 77 -19.86 -7.58 3.94
N ILE A 78 -20.34 -6.72 3.03
CA ILE A 78 -21.40 -7.05 2.09
C ILE A 78 -21.15 -6.40 0.73
N HIS A 79 -21.50 -7.12 -0.34
CA HIS A 79 -21.40 -6.71 -1.72
C HIS A 79 -22.70 -7.03 -2.45
N TYR A 80 -23.12 -6.18 -3.37
CA TYR A 80 -24.17 -6.44 -4.33
C TYR A 80 -23.75 -5.85 -5.67
N ASP A 81 -24.02 -6.58 -6.76
CA ASP A 81 -23.93 -6.03 -8.11
C ASP A 81 -25.17 -6.41 -8.92
N SER A 82 -25.49 -5.58 -9.91
CA SER A 82 -26.69 -5.76 -10.75
C SER A 82 -26.61 -6.96 -11.70
N ASN A 83 -25.44 -7.58 -11.87
CA ASN A 83 -25.29 -8.78 -12.72
C ASN A 83 -25.70 -10.02 -11.93
N SER A 84 -25.25 -10.15 -10.68
CA SER A 84 -25.62 -11.23 -9.77
C SER A 84 -27.02 -11.04 -9.16
N GLN A 85 -27.44 -9.78 -9.01
CA GLN A 85 -28.69 -9.35 -8.37
C GLN A 85 -28.90 -9.92 -6.97
N LYS A 86 -27.81 -10.22 -6.26
CA LYS A 86 -27.85 -10.83 -4.92
C LYS A 86 -26.83 -10.17 -4.01
N ALA A 87 -27.24 -9.95 -2.76
CA ALA A 87 -26.30 -9.52 -1.74
C ALA A 87 -25.44 -10.72 -1.30
N GLU A 88 -24.14 -10.54 -1.29
CA GLU A 88 -23.14 -11.52 -0.87
C GLU A 88 -22.38 -11.01 0.34
N LEU A 89 -22.20 -11.87 1.34
CA LEU A 89 -21.36 -11.57 2.49
C LEU A 89 -19.89 -11.83 2.13
N LYS A 90 -19.01 -10.94 2.57
CA LYS A 90 -17.56 -11.05 2.33
C LYS A 90 -16.77 -11.45 3.58
N GLN A 91 -17.41 -11.49 4.74
CA GLN A 91 -16.77 -11.80 6.02
C GLN A 91 -17.43 -12.98 6.72
N SER A 92 -16.61 -13.91 7.23
CA SER A 92 -17.09 -15.12 7.91
C SER A 92 -17.83 -14.86 9.22
N TRP A 93 -17.52 -13.77 9.92
CA TRP A 93 -18.25 -13.38 11.15
C TRP A 93 -19.73 -13.02 10.89
N MET A 94 -20.10 -12.77 9.63
CA MET A 94 -21.51 -12.57 9.23
C MET A 94 -22.34 -13.87 9.24
N ASP A 95 -21.70 -15.05 9.30
CA ASP A 95 -22.39 -16.35 9.37
C ASP A 95 -23.19 -16.51 10.66
N GLN A 96 -22.73 -15.92 11.77
CA GLN A 96 -23.50 -15.94 13.02
C GLN A 96 -24.70 -15.00 12.92
N LEU A 97 -24.50 -13.79 12.38
CA LEU A 97 -25.58 -12.83 12.19
C LEU A 97 -26.70 -13.37 11.29
N THR A 98 -26.36 -14.08 10.21
CA THR A 98 -27.37 -14.67 9.31
C THR A 98 -28.06 -15.89 9.89
N ARG A 99 -27.43 -16.63 10.80
CA ARG A 99 -28.12 -17.66 11.60
C ARG A 99 -29.14 -17.05 12.56
N ASP A 100 -28.76 -15.96 13.24
CA ASP A 100 -29.64 -15.26 14.18
C ASP A 100 -30.74 -14.45 13.47
N ASN A 101 -30.48 -14.03 12.23
CA ASN A 101 -31.42 -13.30 11.38
C ASN A 101 -31.44 -13.88 9.95
N PRO A 102 -32.18 -14.98 9.71
CA PRO A 102 -32.23 -15.66 8.41
C PRO A 102 -32.73 -14.79 7.26
N GLN A 103 -33.53 -13.76 7.55
CA GLN A 103 -34.08 -12.82 6.56
C GLN A 103 -33.12 -11.67 6.21
N TYR A 104 -31.94 -11.58 6.86
CA TYR A 104 -31.02 -10.46 6.68
C TYR A 104 -30.59 -10.27 5.23
N LEU A 105 -30.15 -11.34 4.57
CA LEU A 105 -29.67 -11.27 3.18
C LEU A 105 -30.79 -10.97 2.19
N GLU A 106 -31.95 -11.58 2.37
CA GLU A 106 -33.13 -11.33 1.54
C GLU A 106 -33.59 -9.86 1.67
N ARG A 107 -33.66 -9.34 2.90
CA ARG A 107 -34.01 -7.94 3.17
C ARG A 107 -33.02 -6.96 2.54
N ASN A 108 -31.72 -7.19 2.67
CA ASN A 108 -30.71 -6.32 2.06
C ASN A 108 -30.71 -6.42 0.53
N THR A 109 -30.88 -7.62 -0.03
CA THR A 109 -31.04 -7.80 -1.48
C THR A 109 -32.24 -7.00 -2.00
N GLY A 110 -33.38 -7.06 -1.30
CA GLY A 110 -34.57 -6.26 -1.64
C GLY A 110 -34.33 -4.75 -1.57
N LYS A 111 -33.58 -4.28 -0.56
CA LYS A 111 -33.15 -2.87 -0.48
C LYS A 111 -32.28 -2.49 -1.68
N TYR A 112 -31.24 -3.27 -2.00
CA TYR A 112 -30.34 -2.98 -3.10
C TYR A 112 -31.04 -2.96 -4.45
N LEU A 113 -31.99 -3.86 -4.70
CA LEU A 113 -32.85 -3.81 -5.88
C LEU A 113 -33.67 -2.51 -5.98
N SER A 114 -34.20 -2.03 -4.84
CA SER A 114 -34.92 -0.75 -4.78
C SER A 114 -33.99 0.45 -5.05
N HIS A 115 -32.78 0.44 -4.47
CA HIS A 115 -31.78 1.47 -4.73
C HIS A 115 -31.30 1.46 -6.18
N GLN A 116 -31.10 0.29 -6.80
CA GLN A 116 -30.77 0.15 -8.21
C GLN A 116 -31.79 0.88 -9.11
N GLN A 117 -33.08 0.63 -8.89
CA GLN A 117 -34.13 1.29 -9.68
C GLN A 117 -34.18 2.80 -9.42
N THR A 118 -33.96 3.22 -8.18
CA THR A 118 -33.93 4.65 -7.80
C THR A 118 -32.72 5.37 -8.40
N ASN A 119 -31.56 4.72 -8.44
CA ASN A 119 -30.33 5.22 -9.06
C ASN A 119 -30.55 5.44 -10.55
N LYS A 120 -31.13 4.46 -11.24
CA LYS A 120 -31.49 4.57 -12.67
C LYS A 120 -32.36 5.81 -12.95
N VAL A 121 -33.41 6.02 -12.15
CA VAL A 121 -34.28 7.20 -12.29
C VAL A 121 -33.55 8.50 -11.93
N SER A 122 -32.67 8.47 -10.93
CA SER A 122 -31.88 9.63 -10.51
C SER A 122 -30.92 10.08 -11.60
N ILE A 123 -30.22 9.13 -12.22
CA ILE A 123 -29.35 9.39 -13.38
C ILE A 123 -30.14 10.05 -14.51
N GLU A 124 -31.31 9.51 -14.90
CA GLU A 124 -32.14 10.11 -15.96
C GLU A 124 -32.64 11.51 -15.62
N ASN A 125 -32.96 11.79 -14.37
CA ASN A 125 -33.35 13.12 -13.92
C ASN A 125 -32.17 14.10 -13.91
N LEU A 126 -30.98 13.66 -13.48
CA LEU A 126 -29.79 14.48 -13.43
C LEU A 126 -29.29 14.81 -14.83
N LYS A 127 -29.29 13.84 -15.75
CA LYS A 127 -29.04 14.10 -17.18
C LYS A 127 -29.87 15.27 -17.69
N ARG A 128 -31.18 15.28 -17.45
CA ARG A 128 -32.06 16.39 -17.87
C ARG A 128 -31.70 17.72 -17.20
N ARG A 129 -31.35 17.72 -15.91
CA ARG A 129 -31.01 18.96 -15.16
C ARG A 129 -29.67 19.56 -15.56
N PHE A 130 -28.72 18.72 -15.91
CA PHE A 130 -27.42 19.13 -16.45
C PHE A 130 -27.47 19.34 -17.96
N ASN A 131 -28.65 19.24 -18.59
CA ASN A 131 -28.85 19.31 -20.04
C ASN A 131 -27.96 18.31 -20.83
N GLN A 132 -27.70 17.16 -20.24
CA GLN A 132 -26.96 16.05 -20.84
C GLN A 132 -27.94 15.12 -21.57
N THR A 133 -27.68 14.84 -22.85
CA THR A 133 -28.56 14.02 -23.72
C THR A 133 -27.95 12.66 -24.09
N GLY A 134 -26.78 12.34 -23.54
CA GLY A 134 -25.99 11.12 -23.75
C GLY A 134 -24.68 11.23 -22.97
N GLY A 135 -24.01 10.12 -22.71
CA GLY A 135 -22.87 10.11 -21.77
C GLY A 135 -22.87 8.83 -20.97
N VAL A 136 -21.70 8.42 -20.48
CA VAL A 136 -21.66 7.58 -19.29
C VAL A 136 -21.94 8.53 -18.15
N HIS A 137 -22.90 8.17 -17.32
CA HIS A 137 -23.18 8.94 -16.13
C HIS A 137 -23.19 8.05 -14.92
N MET A 138 -22.53 8.52 -13.88
CA MET A 138 -22.45 7.83 -12.61
C MET A 138 -23.18 8.65 -11.56
N TYR A 139 -24.06 7.98 -10.83
CA TYR A 139 -24.67 8.53 -9.64
C TYR A 139 -24.17 7.72 -8.46
N GLN A 140 -23.55 8.44 -7.53
CA GLN A 140 -22.95 7.85 -6.34
C GLN A 140 -23.75 8.30 -5.13
N TYR A 141 -23.97 7.39 -4.20
CA TYR A 141 -24.61 7.68 -2.94
C TYR A 141 -23.80 7.01 -1.83
N MET A 142 -23.41 7.79 -0.84
CA MET A 142 -22.73 7.31 0.36
C MET A 142 -23.59 7.65 1.57
N GLU A 143 -23.86 6.66 2.40
CA GLU A 143 -24.52 6.87 3.69
C GLU A 143 -23.85 6.08 4.79
N GLY A 144 -24.02 6.54 6.03
CA GLY A 144 -23.57 5.80 7.19
C GLY A 144 -23.32 6.66 8.41
N CYS A 145 -22.62 6.08 9.38
CA CYS A 145 -22.38 6.70 10.66
C CYS A 145 -21.00 6.38 11.21
N GLU A 146 -20.58 7.24 12.12
CA GLU A 146 -19.41 7.09 12.96
C GLU A 146 -19.84 7.07 14.42
N TRP A 147 -19.14 6.27 15.22
CA TRP A 147 -19.36 6.15 16.64
C TRP A 147 -18.02 6.11 17.37
N ASP A 148 -17.82 7.07 18.25
CA ASP A 148 -16.74 7.05 19.22
C ASP A 148 -17.16 6.19 20.42
N ASP A 149 -16.44 5.09 20.62
CA ASP A 149 -16.71 4.12 21.69
C ASP A 149 -16.14 4.54 23.05
N GLU A 150 -15.38 5.64 23.14
CA GLU A 150 -14.89 6.20 24.40
C GLU A 150 -15.87 7.22 24.98
N ASP A 151 -16.21 8.26 24.20
CA ASP A 151 -17.06 9.36 24.67
C ASP A 151 -18.54 9.22 24.24
N GLY A 152 -18.83 8.25 23.36
CA GLY A 152 -20.17 7.98 22.88
C GLY A 152 -20.66 8.96 21.82
N THR A 153 -19.80 9.85 21.31
CA THR A 153 -20.16 10.78 20.24
C THR A 153 -20.47 10.02 18.97
N THR A 154 -21.37 10.59 18.18
CA THR A 154 -21.83 10.00 16.92
C THR A 154 -21.87 11.07 15.85
N ASP A 155 -21.50 10.65 14.64
CA ASP A 155 -21.65 11.47 13.44
C ASP A 155 -22.28 10.63 12.32
N GLY A 156 -22.76 11.30 11.28
CA GLY A 156 -23.45 10.68 10.17
C GLY A 156 -23.20 11.39 8.86
N TYR A 157 -23.12 10.60 7.79
CA TYR A 157 -22.94 11.08 6.44
C TYR A 157 -24.07 10.59 5.55
N ASP A 158 -24.52 11.48 4.68
CA ASP A 158 -25.52 11.25 3.65
C ASP A 158 -25.15 12.18 2.49
N GLN A 159 -24.54 11.58 1.46
CA GLN A 159 -23.84 12.31 0.41
C GLN A 159 -24.16 11.72 -0.95
N PHE A 160 -24.44 12.59 -1.91
CA PHE A 160 -24.74 12.23 -3.28
C PHE A 160 -23.70 12.86 -4.19
N GLY A 161 -23.10 12.03 -5.05
CA GLY A 161 -22.21 12.43 -6.11
C GLY A 161 -22.84 12.19 -7.48
N TYR A 162 -22.42 12.98 -8.46
CA TYR A 162 -22.80 12.78 -9.85
C TYR A 162 -21.58 13.06 -10.75
N ASP A 163 -21.23 12.09 -11.58
CA ASP A 163 -20.06 12.11 -12.48
C ASP A 163 -18.72 12.44 -11.78
N GLY A 164 -18.56 11.96 -10.53
CA GLY A 164 -17.34 12.13 -9.72
C GLY A 164 -17.28 13.45 -8.93
N GLU A 165 -18.29 14.30 -9.04
CA GLU A 165 -18.40 15.57 -8.31
C GLU A 165 -19.46 15.50 -7.22
N ASP A 166 -19.28 16.27 -6.14
CA ASP A 166 -20.26 16.38 -5.06
C ASP A 166 -21.54 17.08 -5.55
N PHE A 167 -22.68 16.40 -5.40
CA PHE A 167 -23.98 16.93 -5.80
C PHE A 167 -24.78 17.48 -4.61
N LEU A 168 -24.95 16.68 -3.55
CA LEU A 168 -25.63 17.07 -2.30
C LEU A 168 -24.96 16.44 -1.10
N VAL A 169 -24.76 17.23 -0.05
CA VAL A 169 -24.15 16.76 1.22
C VAL A 169 -25.03 17.18 2.38
N LEU A 170 -25.39 16.24 3.26
CA LEU A 170 -26.16 16.57 4.46
C LEU A 170 -25.27 17.20 5.54
N ASP A 171 -25.58 18.44 5.93
CA ASP A 171 -25.07 19.06 7.14
C ASP A 171 -25.96 18.63 8.31
N LEU A 172 -25.64 17.46 8.88
CA LEU A 172 -26.44 16.80 9.92
C LEU A 172 -26.56 17.64 11.19
N LYS A 173 -25.49 18.39 11.52
CA LYS A 173 -25.44 19.27 12.69
C LYS A 173 -26.44 20.42 12.57
N ASN A 174 -26.50 21.07 11.42
CA ASN A 174 -27.41 22.19 11.18
C ASN A 174 -28.77 21.77 10.57
N LEU A 175 -28.95 20.48 10.28
CA LEU A 175 -30.13 19.90 9.65
C LEU A 175 -30.55 20.66 8.39
N ARG A 176 -29.62 20.68 7.43
CA ARG A 176 -29.83 21.25 6.09
C ARG A 176 -28.95 20.52 5.09
N TRP A 177 -29.33 20.57 3.82
CA TRP A 177 -28.50 20.09 2.72
C TRP A 177 -27.53 21.17 2.28
N ILE A 178 -26.37 20.80 1.79
CA ILE A 178 -25.42 21.66 1.10
C ILE A 178 -25.46 21.24 -0.37
N ALA A 179 -25.52 22.22 -1.27
CA ALA A 179 -25.53 22.03 -2.72
C ALA A 179 -24.24 22.63 -3.29
N PRO A 180 -23.17 21.84 -3.46
CA PRO A 180 -21.92 22.32 -4.04
C PRO A 180 -22.08 22.79 -5.49
N THR A 181 -23.05 22.22 -6.22
CA THR A 181 -23.37 22.58 -7.60
C THR A 181 -24.71 23.35 -7.73
N PRO A 182 -24.83 24.31 -8.67
CA PRO A 182 -26.08 25.04 -8.89
C PRO A 182 -27.27 24.15 -9.24
N GLN A 183 -27.04 23.05 -9.95
CA GLN A 183 -28.04 22.09 -10.42
C GLN A 183 -28.70 21.32 -9.26
N ALA A 184 -28.04 21.24 -8.11
CA ALA A 184 -28.55 20.64 -6.89
C ALA A 184 -29.45 21.59 -6.08
N PHE A 185 -29.39 22.91 -6.32
CA PHE A 185 -30.03 23.92 -5.47
C PHE A 185 -31.54 23.74 -5.33
N ILE A 186 -32.24 23.38 -6.41
CA ILE A 186 -33.69 23.12 -6.37
C ILE A 186 -34.02 21.89 -5.52
N THR A 187 -33.21 20.82 -5.59
CA THR A 187 -33.40 19.65 -4.72
C THR A 187 -33.13 20.02 -3.27
N LYS A 188 -32.02 20.73 -3.00
CA LYS A 188 -31.70 21.24 -1.67
C LYS A 188 -32.88 21.99 -1.05
N LEU A 189 -33.44 22.98 -1.76
CA LEU A 189 -34.58 23.76 -1.23
C LEU A 189 -35.79 22.87 -0.90
N ARG A 190 -36.11 21.92 -1.77
CA ARG A 190 -37.22 20.99 -1.56
C ARG A 190 -36.98 20.06 -0.38
N TRP A 191 -35.76 19.54 -0.22
CA TRP A 191 -35.42 18.61 0.85
C TRP A 191 -35.27 19.33 2.20
N ASP A 192 -34.74 20.56 2.21
CA ASP A 192 -34.67 21.42 3.41
C ASP A 192 -36.06 21.75 3.98
N GLN A 193 -37.07 21.87 3.12
CA GLN A 193 -38.45 22.10 3.55
C GLN A 193 -39.06 20.89 4.28
N ASN A 194 -38.53 19.69 4.06
CA ASN A 194 -39.02 18.48 4.71
C ASN A 194 -38.36 18.27 6.07
N ARG A 195 -38.76 19.09 7.05
CA ARG A 195 -38.22 19.06 8.42
C ARG A 195 -38.37 17.70 9.10
N ALA A 196 -39.50 17.02 8.91
CA ALA A 196 -39.74 15.70 9.47
C ALA A 196 -38.74 14.65 8.94
N TRP A 197 -38.39 14.73 7.64
CA TRP A 197 -37.38 13.85 7.06
C TRP A 197 -35.97 14.12 7.60
N LEU A 198 -35.59 15.39 7.74
CA LEU A 198 -34.29 15.77 8.34
C LEU A 198 -34.17 15.29 9.80
N GLU A 199 -35.25 15.39 10.58
CA GLU A 199 -35.28 14.86 11.94
C GLU A 199 -35.20 13.33 11.97
N TYR A 200 -35.86 12.65 11.01
CA TYR A 200 -35.72 11.21 10.82
C TYR A 200 -34.28 10.81 10.50
N LEU A 201 -33.63 11.45 9.51
CA LEU A 201 -32.23 11.19 9.15
C LEU A 201 -31.30 11.38 10.34
N LYS A 202 -31.51 12.46 11.13
CA LYS A 202 -30.77 12.67 12.39
C LYS A 202 -30.91 11.50 13.35
N ASN A 203 -32.13 11.01 13.56
CA ASN A 203 -32.35 9.87 14.44
C ASN A 203 -31.78 8.56 13.86
N TYR A 204 -31.89 8.36 12.54
CA TYR A 204 -31.35 7.20 11.85
C TYR A 204 -29.82 7.13 12.01
N PHE A 205 -29.09 8.18 11.63
CA PHE A 205 -27.63 8.17 11.69
C PHE A 205 -27.10 8.18 13.12
N ASN A 206 -27.67 8.97 14.03
CA ASN A 206 -27.16 9.05 15.40
C ASN A 206 -27.54 7.86 16.29
N LYS A 207 -28.54 7.05 15.89
CA LYS A 207 -29.02 5.90 16.70
C LYS A 207 -29.09 4.62 15.91
N GLU A 208 -29.99 4.50 14.94
CA GLU A 208 -30.25 3.22 14.28
C GLU A 208 -29.01 2.68 13.56
N CYS A 209 -28.29 3.53 12.84
CA CYS A 209 -27.04 3.16 12.18
C CYS A 209 -25.97 2.76 13.21
N VAL A 210 -25.82 3.54 14.29
CA VAL A 210 -24.86 3.27 15.36
C VAL A 210 -25.19 1.97 16.11
N ASP A 211 -26.47 1.66 16.32
CA ASP A 211 -26.92 0.40 16.90
C ASP A 211 -26.56 -0.79 16.00
N TRP A 212 -26.68 -0.64 14.67
CA TRP A 212 -26.20 -1.64 13.71
C TRP A 212 -24.67 -1.76 13.72
N LEU A 213 -23.93 -0.65 13.76
CA LEU A 213 -22.48 -0.63 13.85
C LEU A 213 -22.01 -1.39 15.10
N LYS A 214 -22.57 -1.09 16.28
CA LYS A 214 -22.31 -1.81 17.53
C LYS A 214 -22.59 -3.30 17.40
N LYS A 215 -23.72 -3.66 16.79
CA LYS A 215 -24.08 -5.05 16.55
C LYS A 215 -23.08 -5.77 15.63
N TYR A 216 -22.62 -5.13 14.55
CA TYR A 216 -21.60 -5.71 13.67
C TYR A 216 -20.26 -5.86 14.38
N LEU A 217 -19.85 -4.88 15.20
CA LEU A 217 -18.66 -4.95 16.03
C LEU A 217 -18.76 -6.11 17.05
N ASP A 218 -19.93 -6.37 17.62
CA ASP A 218 -20.15 -7.51 18.52
C ASP A 218 -19.98 -8.86 17.81
N TYR A 219 -20.58 -9.03 16.63
CA TYR A 219 -20.42 -10.26 15.83
C TYR A 219 -19.00 -10.45 15.30
N GLY A 220 -18.38 -9.35 14.84
CA GLY A 220 -17.05 -9.31 14.25
C GLY A 220 -15.93 -9.07 15.26
N LYS A 221 -16.19 -9.15 16.57
CA LYS A 221 -15.27 -8.73 17.63
C LYS A 221 -13.85 -9.27 17.50
N SER A 222 -13.71 -10.55 17.14
CA SER A 222 -12.41 -11.20 16.97
C SER A 222 -11.61 -10.68 15.76
N THR A 223 -12.28 -10.05 14.79
CA THR A 223 -11.69 -9.54 13.55
C THR A 223 -11.57 -8.01 13.58
N LEU A 224 -12.67 -7.31 13.87
CA LEU A 224 -12.77 -5.84 13.84
C LEU A 224 -12.15 -5.16 15.07
N GLN A 225 -12.16 -5.85 16.23
CA GLN A 225 -11.59 -5.33 17.48
C GLN A 225 -10.36 -6.11 17.91
N ARG A 226 -9.67 -6.80 16.97
CA ARG A 226 -8.36 -7.36 17.28
C ARG A 226 -7.40 -6.20 17.52
N THR A 227 -6.46 -6.39 18.43
CA THR A 227 -5.37 -5.43 18.63
C THR A 227 -4.08 -6.18 18.45
N GLU A 228 -3.30 -5.79 17.45
CA GLU A 228 -1.95 -6.30 17.25
C GLU A 228 -0.97 -5.23 17.71
N ARG A 229 -0.09 -5.59 18.66
CA ARG A 229 0.84 -4.65 19.28
C ARG A 229 1.98 -4.33 18.29
N PRO A 230 2.28 -3.06 18.01
CA PRO A 230 3.37 -2.69 17.11
C PRO A 230 4.72 -3.13 17.66
N GLU A 231 5.59 -3.53 16.76
CA GLU A 231 7.03 -3.59 16.97
C GLU A 231 7.64 -2.26 16.55
N VAL A 232 8.41 -1.64 17.45
CA VAL A 232 9.02 -0.32 17.22
C VAL A 232 10.52 -0.48 17.07
N SER A 233 11.07 0.09 16.01
CA SER A 233 12.51 0.08 15.75
C SER A 233 13.01 1.46 15.31
N LEU A 234 14.21 1.80 15.78
CA LEU A 234 14.89 3.03 15.38
C LEU A 234 15.90 2.69 14.30
N LEU A 235 15.75 3.26 13.12
CA LEU A 235 16.55 2.94 11.93
C LEU A 235 17.34 4.18 11.50
N GLN A 236 18.56 3.97 11.00
CA GLN A 236 19.36 5.06 10.44
C GLN A 236 20.23 4.56 9.30
N ARG A 237 20.09 5.17 8.11
CA ARG A 237 20.82 4.78 6.89
C ARG A 237 22.30 5.15 6.91
N ARG A 238 22.64 6.38 7.34
CA ARG A 238 24.02 6.88 7.51
C ARG A 238 24.08 7.80 8.73
N PRO A 239 25.26 8.09 9.31
CA PRO A 239 25.37 9.00 10.46
C PRO A 239 24.78 10.40 10.23
N SER A 240 24.69 10.84 8.96
CA SER A 240 24.11 12.11 8.54
C SER A 240 22.63 12.02 8.12
N SER A 241 22.03 10.84 8.13
CA SER A 241 20.62 10.66 7.78
C SER A 241 19.74 10.90 9.01
N PRO A 242 18.48 11.33 8.81
CA PRO A 242 17.46 11.32 9.86
C PRO A 242 17.35 9.95 10.53
N VAL A 243 16.93 9.95 11.79
CA VAL A 243 16.59 8.71 12.49
C VAL A 243 15.11 8.42 12.29
N VAL A 244 14.82 7.25 11.75
CA VAL A 244 13.46 6.79 11.46
C VAL A 244 12.93 6.01 12.65
N CYS A 245 11.77 6.39 13.17
CA CYS A 245 10.98 5.53 14.03
C CYS A 245 10.02 4.71 13.19
N HIS A 246 10.29 3.42 13.04
CA HIS A 246 9.45 2.49 12.28
C HIS A 246 8.63 1.65 13.25
N ALA A 247 7.31 1.78 13.17
CA ALA A 247 6.35 0.94 13.87
C ALA A 247 5.66 0.02 12.86
N THR A 248 5.66 -1.29 13.08
CA THR A 248 5.05 -2.27 12.17
C THR A 248 4.36 -3.40 12.93
N GLY A 249 3.48 -4.13 12.27
CA GLY A 249 2.76 -5.26 12.87
C GLY A 249 1.59 -4.83 13.75
N PHE A 250 1.09 -3.59 13.59
CA PHE A 250 -0.02 -3.08 14.40
C PHE A 250 -1.38 -3.21 13.70
N TYR A 251 -2.43 -3.36 14.49
CA TYR A 251 -3.81 -3.30 14.02
C TYR A 251 -4.69 -2.78 15.17
N PRO A 252 -5.69 -1.91 14.92
CA PRO A 252 -6.14 -1.37 13.62
C PRO A 252 -5.15 -0.36 13.01
N ASP A 253 -5.45 0.16 11.82
CA ASP A 253 -4.66 1.18 11.10
C ASP A 253 -4.56 2.53 11.84
N LYS A 254 -5.49 2.80 12.75
CA LYS A 254 -5.52 4.01 13.58
C LYS A 254 -4.43 3.99 14.65
N VAL A 255 -3.26 4.52 14.31
CA VAL A 255 -2.11 4.69 15.20
C VAL A 255 -1.68 6.16 15.25
N VAL A 256 -1.15 6.60 16.39
CA VAL A 256 -0.45 7.88 16.51
C VAL A 256 1.02 7.60 16.81
N VAL A 257 1.92 8.12 15.98
CA VAL A 257 3.37 7.99 16.16
C VAL A 257 3.99 9.37 16.13
N PHE A 258 4.76 9.71 17.16
CA PHE A 258 5.41 11.02 17.28
C PHE A 258 6.74 10.94 18.03
N TRP A 259 7.54 11.99 17.88
CA TRP A 259 8.76 12.17 18.66
C TRP A 259 8.51 13.14 19.80
N ARG A 260 9.09 12.88 20.97
CA ARG A 260 9.12 13.85 22.08
C ARG A 260 10.54 14.03 22.60
N ARG A 261 10.80 15.22 23.16
CA ARG A 261 12.05 15.57 23.83
C ARG A 261 11.77 16.01 25.25
N ASP A 262 12.38 15.33 26.22
CA ASP A 262 12.27 15.64 27.66
C ASP A 262 10.85 15.73 28.25
N GLY A 263 9.81 15.23 27.55
CA GLY A 263 8.43 15.51 27.95
C GLY A 263 7.56 16.00 26.82
N ASP A 264 8.12 16.84 25.96
CA ASP A 264 7.35 17.66 25.03
C ASP A 264 7.36 17.07 23.62
N GLU A 265 6.18 16.93 23.01
CA GLU A 265 6.02 16.50 21.62
C GLU A 265 6.70 17.48 20.65
N LEU A 266 7.33 16.93 19.61
CA LEU A 266 8.08 17.66 18.59
C LEU A 266 7.31 17.68 17.28
N TYR A 267 7.16 18.88 16.72
CA TYR A 267 6.57 19.12 15.41
C TYR A 267 7.57 19.63 14.37
N GLU A 268 8.67 20.23 14.81
CA GLU A 268 9.73 20.73 13.92
C GLU A 268 10.77 19.63 13.65
N HIS A 269 11.27 19.56 12.41
CA HIS A 269 12.26 18.56 11.97
C HIS A 269 11.79 17.10 12.09
N VAL A 270 10.46 16.91 12.12
CA VAL A 270 9.80 15.62 12.10
C VAL A 270 9.02 15.48 10.80
N ASP A 271 9.17 14.34 10.12
CA ASP A 271 8.40 14.01 8.92
C ASP A 271 7.57 12.74 9.16
N HIS A 272 6.25 12.84 8.94
CA HIS A 272 5.32 11.74 9.22
C HIS A 272 5.01 10.98 7.93
N GLY A 273 5.38 9.71 7.90
CA GLY A 273 4.98 8.79 6.85
C GLY A 273 3.51 8.40 6.94
N GLU A 274 2.99 7.88 5.84
CA GLU A 274 1.63 7.33 5.76
C GLU A 274 1.55 5.96 6.45
N VAL A 275 0.34 5.60 6.91
CA VAL A 275 0.05 4.25 7.40
C VAL A 275 -0.13 3.34 6.19
N LEU A 276 0.69 2.30 6.08
CA LEU A 276 0.71 1.36 4.98
C LEU A 276 0.27 -0.03 5.44
N PRO A 277 -0.49 -0.80 4.62
CA PRO A 277 -0.87 -2.17 4.95
C PRO A 277 0.31 -3.15 4.78
N ASN A 278 0.33 -4.20 5.62
CA ASN A 278 1.23 -5.35 5.53
C ASN A 278 0.49 -6.58 4.94
N PRO A 279 1.21 -7.53 4.33
CA PRO A 279 0.62 -8.75 3.76
C PRO A 279 -0.13 -9.64 4.75
N ASP A 280 0.23 -9.60 6.04
CA ASP A 280 -0.41 -10.36 7.11
C ASP A 280 -1.70 -9.70 7.64
N GLY A 281 -2.12 -8.60 7.01
CA GLY A 281 -3.30 -7.83 7.37
C GLY A 281 -3.11 -6.89 8.56
N THR A 282 -1.86 -6.64 8.98
CA THR A 282 -1.50 -5.57 9.93
C THR A 282 -1.05 -4.31 9.17
N PHE A 283 -0.60 -3.28 9.88
CA PHE A 283 -0.16 -2.01 9.32
C PHE A 283 1.23 -1.61 9.80
N GLN A 284 1.84 -0.66 9.09
CA GLN A 284 3.13 -0.05 9.41
C GLN A 284 3.13 1.45 9.16
N VAL A 285 3.99 2.18 9.86
CA VAL A 285 4.21 3.62 9.69
C VAL A 285 5.65 3.98 10.09
N SER A 286 6.21 5.00 9.44
CA SER A 286 7.53 5.54 9.75
C SER A 286 7.42 7.03 10.08
N VAL A 287 8.13 7.48 11.12
CA VAL A 287 8.23 8.91 11.46
C VAL A 287 9.69 9.28 11.64
N ASP A 288 10.17 10.19 10.80
CA ASP A 288 11.56 10.57 10.69
C ASP A 288 11.86 11.76 11.59
N LEU A 289 13.06 11.79 12.20
CA LEU A 289 13.55 12.90 13.00
C LEU A 289 14.94 13.31 12.52
N ASP A 290 15.08 14.56 12.06
CA ASP A 290 16.38 15.13 11.69
C ASP A 290 17.15 15.62 12.92
N LEU A 291 18.35 15.09 13.10
CA LEU A 291 19.26 15.39 14.21
C LEU A 291 20.63 15.88 13.73
N ALA A 292 20.75 16.32 12.47
CA ALA A 292 22.04 16.74 11.89
C ALA A 292 22.77 17.82 12.71
N ALA A 293 22.03 18.68 13.42
CA ALA A 293 22.56 19.75 14.27
C ALA A 293 22.65 19.38 15.77
N VAL A 294 22.27 18.16 16.16
CA VAL A 294 22.15 17.74 17.57
C VAL A 294 23.33 16.84 17.98
N PRO A 295 24.10 17.18 19.04
CA PRO A 295 25.17 16.33 19.54
C PRO A 295 24.68 14.95 19.98
N ARG A 296 25.49 13.91 19.77
CA ARG A 296 25.09 12.51 19.96
C ARG A 296 24.78 12.17 21.43
N GLU A 297 25.40 12.87 22.37
CA GLU A 297 25.14 12.80 23.81
C GLU A 297 23.72 13.23 24.18
N ASP A 298 23.11 14.14 23.41
CA ASP A 298 21.77 14.67 23.65
C ASP A 298 20.66 13.79 23.04
N TRP A 299 21.01 12.79 22.22
CA TRP A 299 20.03 11.91 21.58
C TRP A 299 19.14 11.17 22.60
N ARG A 300 19.67 10.85 23.79
CA ARG A 300 18.91 10.18 24.86
C ARG A 300 17.77 11.04 25.44
N ARG A 301 17.70 12.32 25.09
CA ARG A 301 16.60 13.21 25.47
C ARG A 301 15.37 13.00 24.59
N TYR A 302 15.53 12.34 23.45
CA TYR A 302 14.48 12.06 22.48
C TYR A 302 13.92 10.65 22.66
N GLU A 303 12.64 10.48 22.43
CA GLU A 303 11.95 9.19 22.42
C GLU A 303 10.87 9.19 21.35
N CYS A 304 10.74 8.07 20.64
CA CYS A 304 9.62 7.82 19.75
C CYS A 304 8.49 7.19 20.57
N VAL A 305 7.30 7.76 20.46
CA VAL A 305 6.10 7.30 21.15
C VAL A 305 5.12 6.78 20.12
N VAL A 306 4.66 5.55 20.33
CA VAL A 306 3.59 4.92 19.55
C VAL A 306 2.39 4.71 20.45
N GLN A 307 1.29 5.37 20.13
CA GLN A 307 0.02 5.22 20.79
C GLN A 307 -0.90 4.43 19.87
N LEU A 308 -1.41 3.31 20.38
CA LEU A 308 -2.41 2.48 19.72
C LEU A 308 -3.48 2.14 20.75
N LYS A 309 -4.74 2.22 20.34
CA LYS A 309 -5.84 1.96 21.28
C LYS A 309 -5.78 0.53 21.83
N GLY A 310 -6.07 0.40 23.11
CA GLY A 310 -6.17 -0.90 23.79
C GLY A 310 -4.83 -1.46 24.25
N ILE A 311 -3.73 -0.74 24.03
CA ILE A 311 -2.41 -1.08 24.58
C ILE A 311 -1.78 0.14 25.25
N GLU A 312 -0.90 -0.11 26.23
CA GLU A 312 -0.08 0.94 26.84
C GLU A 312 0.88 1.55 25.80
N ASP A 313 1.04 2.87 25.85
CA ASP A 313 1.95 3.64 25.01
C ASP A 313 3.34 2.99 24.95
N ILE A 314 3.84 2.83 23.73
CA ILE A 314 5.17 2.29 23.51
C ILE A 314 6.13 3.46 23.33
N SER A 315 6.90 3.76 24.37
CA SER A 315 8.02 4.71 24.26
C SER A 315 9.33 3.97 23.99
N THR A 316 9.99 4.33 22.89
CA THR A 316 11.32 3.87 22.52
C THR A 316 12.29 5.04 22.56
N ARG A 317 13.09 5.10 23.63
CA ARG A 317 14.14 6.11 23.80
C ARG A 317 15.19 6.02 22.70
N LEU A 318 15.59 7.16 22.15
CA LEU A 318 16.67 7.24 21.18
C LEU A 318 18.03 7.05 21.86
N ASP A 319 18.38 5.78 22.08
CA ASP A 319 19.75 5.39 22.43
C ASP A 319 20.53 5.13 21.14
N PRO A 320 21.63 5.87 20.87
CA PRO A 320 22.44 5.64 19.68
C PRO A 320 22.98 4.20 19.53
N ALA A 321 23.03 3.41 20.61
CA ALA A 321 23.41 2.00 20.58
C ALA A 321 22.27 1.06 20.12
N LEU A 322 21.01 1.49 20.22
CA LEU A 322 19.82 0.73 19.81
C LEU A 322 19.38 1.06 18.37
N VAL A 323 19.93 2.14 17.79
CA VAL A 323 19.70 2.52 16.39
C VAL A 323 20.29 1.46 15.47
N ARG A 324 19.42 0.85 14.66
CA ARG A 324 19.80 -0.14 13.67
C ARG A 324 20.30 0.58 12.42
N THR A 325 21.57 0.36 12.09
CA THR A 325 22.20 0.85 10.88
C THR A 325 22.96 -0.25 10.18
N ASN A 326 23.00 -0.18 8.85
CA ASN A 326 23.82 -0.97 7.96
C ASN A 326 25.20 -0.32 7.71
N TRP A 327 25.41 0.93 8.16
CA TRP A 327 26.66 1.67 7.99
C TRP A 327 27.83 1.01 8.74
N GLY A 328 28.91 0.70 8.03
CA GLY A 328 30.17 0.22 8.62
C GLY A 328 30.24 -1.28 8.96
N LYS A 329 29.24 -2.09 8.61
CA LYS A 329 29.30 -3.56 8.74
C LYS A 329 29.89 -4.23 7.50
N THR A 330 31.12 -3.87 7.13
CA THR A 330 31.99 -4.67 6.27
C THR A 330 32.95 -5.46 7.17
N GLY A 331 33.18 -6.74 6.85
CA GLY A 331 33.84 -7.74 7.69
C GLY A 331 35.24 -7.40 8.24
N PRO A 332 35.83 -8.30 9.06
CA PRO A 332 37.02 -8.00 9.84
C PRO A 332 38.24 -7.84 8.92
N GLY A 333 38.73 -6.60 8.82
CA GLY A 333 39.90 -6.27 8.01
C GLY A 333 40.56 -4.97 8.47
N ARG A 334 41.60 -5.13 9.31
CA ARG A 334 42.80 -4.29 9.50
C ARG A 334 42.65 -2.77 9.62
N ASP A 335 42.87 -2.30 10.85
CA ASP A 335 43.88 -1.31 11.29
C ASP A 335 43.62 -1.07 12.81
N GLY A 336 44.55 -1.04 13.77
CA GLY A 336 45.97 -1.37 13.86
C GLY A 336 46.36 -1.29 15.35
N GLY A 337 47.33 -2.11 15.78
CA GLY A 337 48.24 -1.80 16.89
C GLY A 337 47.90 -2.25 18.31
N VAL A 338 48.21 -3.51 18.66
CA VAL A 338 48.96 -3.85 19.90
C VAL A 338 49.86 -5.06 19.62
N LYS A 339 51.16 -4.93 19.89
CA LYS A 339 52.16 -5.99 19.84
C LYS A 339 51.96 -6.94 21.04
N ASN A 340 52.11 -8.25 20.83
CA ASN A 340 52.99 -9.09 21.65
C ASN A 340 53.07 -10.53 21.08
N ASP A 341 54.30 -11.03 21.04
CA ASP A 341 54.72 -12.38 20.69
C ASP A 341 53.98 -13.47 21.49
N ILE A 342 53.72 -14.62 20.84
CA ILE A 342 54.08 -15.96 21.33
C ILE A 342 53.97 -16.96 20.17
N THR A 343 55.09 -17.63 19.94
CA THR A 343 55.41 -18.76 19.06
C THR A 343 54.56 -20.03 19.27
N THR A 344 54.04 -20.56 18.16
CA THR A 344 53.91 -21.97 17.68
C THR A 344 53.74 -23.11 18.73
N PRO A 345 52.73 -24.01 18.58
CA PRO A 345 52.86 -25.12 17.63
C PRO A 345 51.57 -25.51 16.86
N ILE A 346 51.42 -25.03 15.62
CA ILE A 346 50.47 -25.56 14.62
C ILE A 346 51.30 -26.23 13.51
N ILE A 347 51.92 -27.37 13.81
CA ILE A 347 52.57 -28.24 12.80
C ILE A 347 52.10 -29.70 12.92
N ILE A 348 51.39 -30.09 13.98
CA ILE A 348 50.97 -31.48 14.21
C ILE A 348 49.58 -31.80 13.64
N ALA A 349 48.69 -30.81 13.48
CA ALA A 349 47.33 -31.03 12.96
C ALA A 349 47.26 -31.21 11.43
N VAL A 350 48.21 -30.64 10.68
CA VAL A 350 48.22 -30.68 9.21
C VAL A 350 48.71 -32.02 8.66
N LEU A 351 49.46 -32.80 9.44
CA LEU A 351 49.96 -34.11 9.02
C LEU A 351 48.98 -35.27 9.26
N ILE A 352 47.93 -35.07 10.07
CA ILE A 352 46.93 -36.12 10.37
C ILE A 352 45.78 -36.11 9.34
N LEU A 353 45.44 -34.94 8.78
CA LEU A 353 44.38 -34.81 7.78
C LEU A 353 44.78 -35.31 6.38
N ALA A 354 46.07 -35.37 6.06
CA ALA A 354 46.56 -35.90 4.79
C ALA A 354 46.48 -37.44 4.68
N ALA A 355 46.37 -38.16 5.81
CA ALA A 355 46.33 -39.63 5.82
C ALA A 355 44.92 -40.23 5.63
N VAL A 356 43.84 -39.45 5.89
CA VAL A 356 42.45 -39.95 5.80
C VAL A 356 41.87 -39.81 4.39
N ALA A 357 42.41 -38.92 3.56
CA ALA A 357 41.96 -38.72 2.18
C ALA A 357 42.39 -39.82 1.19
N ALA A 358 43.23 -40.77 1.60
CA ALA A 358 43.81 -41.79 0.70
C ALA A 358 43.07 -43.15 0.66
N VAL A 359 41.99 -43.36 1.43
CA VAL A 359 41.25 -44.65 1.48
C VAL A 359 39.87 -44.61 0.79
N GLY A 360 39.35 -43.43 0.45
CA GLY A 360 37.99 -43.28 -0.10
C GLY A 360 37.83 -43.44 -1.62
N VAL A 361 38.90 -43.69 -2.39
CA VAL A 361 38.86 -43.63 -3.87
C VAL A 361 38.83 -45.03 -4.55
N ALA A 362 38.92 -46.12 -3.80
CA ALA A 362 38.94 -47.48 -4.39
C ALA A 362 37.57 -48.23 -4.41
N GLY A 363 36.49 -47.64 -3.87
CA GLY A 363 35.21 -48.36 -3.67
C GLY A 363 34.14 -48.22 -4.76
N VAL A 364 34.31 -47.31 -5.74
CA VAL A 364 33.19 -46.90 -6.62
C VAL A 364 33.25 -47.48 -8.05
N PHE A 365 34.27 -48.29 -8.38
CA PHE A 365 34.51 -48.73 -9.77
C PHE A 365 34.06 -50.14 -10.17
N VAL A 366 33.22 -50.83 -9.38
CA VAL A 366 32.63 -52.11 -9.81
C VAL A 366 31.19 -52.24 -9.30
N TYR A 367 30.22 -51.72 -10.05
CA TYR A 367 29.04 -52.50 -10.49
C TYR A 367 28.21 -51.68 -11.48
N LYS A 368 28.74 -51.50 -12.70
CA LYS A 368 27.93 -51.10 -13.84
C LYS A 368 27.75 -52.32 -14.75
N LYS A 369 26.49 -52.61 -15.09
CA LYS A 369 26.01 -53.06 -16.42
C LYS A 369 25.58 -54.53 -16.56
N ARG A 370 24.24 -54.74 -16.56
CA ARG A 370 23.36 -55.38 -17.60
C ARG A 370 22.10 -55.88 -16.88
N SER A 371 20.90 -55.40 -17.19
CA SER A 371 20.08 -55.87 -18.32
C SER A 371 19.00 -54.86 -18.72
N ALA A 372 18.63 -54.88 -20.00
CA ALA A 372 17.69 -53.97 -20.65
C ALA A 372 16.26 -54.57 -20.75
N ALA A 373 15.31 -53.65 -21.00
CA ALA A 373 13.99 -53.80 -21.62
C ALA A 373 12.82 -54.37 -20.78
N LEU A 374 11.86 -53.50 -20.45
CA LEU A 374 10.45 -53.59 -20.89
C LEU A 374 9.74 -52.26 -20.61
N GLY A 375 9.05 -51.71 -21.60
CA GLY A 375 8.40 -50.40 -21.52
C GLY A 375 7.07 -50.42 -20.77
N THR A 376 6.74 -49.31 -20.11
CA THR A 376 5.36 -48.87 -19.87
C THR A 376 5.37 -47.35 -19.65
N VAL A 377 4.44 -46.69 -20.33
CA VAL A 377 4.20 -45.24 -20.38
C VAL A 377 4.13 -44.61 -18.99
N ARG A 378 4.94 -43.57 -18.74
CA ARG A 378 4.72 -42.65 -17.62
C ARG A 378 4.97 -41.23 -18.11
N ASN A 379 3.92 -40.42 -18.02
CA ASN A 379 3.85 -39.02 -18.45
C ASN A 379 5.09 -38.23 -18.04
N ARG A 380 5.79 -37.68 -19.03
CA ARG A 380 6.68 -36.54 -18.83
C ARG A 380 5.79 -35.31 -18.63
N VAL A 381 5.47 -35.00 -17.37
CA VAL A 381 5.30 -33.60 -17.00
C VAL A 381 6.72 -33.07 -16.86
N GLN A 382 7.24 -32.52 -17.94
CA GLN A 382 8.40 -31.64 -17.91
C GLN A 382 7.88 -30.37 -17.25
N LEU A 383 7.96 -30.29 -15.92
CA LEU A 383 7.73 -29.05 -15.18
C LEU A 383 8.73 -28.04 -15.75
N LEU A 384 8.19 -27.09 -16.51
CA LEU A 384 8.88 -25.91 -16.99
C LEU A 384 9.57 -25.28 -15.78
N ARG A 385 10.89 -25.12 -15.84
CA ARG A 385 11.56 -24.07 -15.07
C ARG A 385 10.88 -22.76 -15.49
N PRO A 386 10.22 -22.00 -14.61
CA PRO A 386 10.16 -20.58 -14.84
C PRO A 386 11.60 -20.11 -14.63
N ASN A 387 12.31 -19.81 -15.72
CA ASN A 387 13.53 -19.02 -15.61
C ASN A 387 13.10 -17.65 -15.06
N LEU A 388 13.12 -17.45 -13.74
CA LEU A 388 13.25 -16.09 -13.21
C LEU A 388 14.71 -15.70 -13.50
N SER A 389 14.89 -15.15 -14.70
CA SER A 389 16.17 -14.67 -15.20
C SER A 389 16.61 -13.44 -14.41
N THR A 390 17.90 -13.35 -14.07
CA THR A 390 18.55 -12.11 -13.62
C THR A 390 18.77 -11.11 -14.76
N HIS A 391 18.20 -11.37 -15.93
CA HIS A 391 18.23 -10.49 -17.10
C HIS A 391 17.41 -9.24 -16.80
N MET A 392 17.89 -8.07 -17.20
CA MET A 392 17.17 -6.81 -17.00
C MET A 392 16.52 -6.43 -18.31
N ILE A 393 15.24 -6.78 -18.40
CA ILE A 393 14.41 -6.36 -19.51
C ILE A 393 14.05 -4.90 -19.27
N HIS A 394 14.65 -4.02 -20.04
CA HIS A 394 14.30 -2.61 -20.09
C HIS A 394 13.09 -2.41 -20.98
N SER A 395 12.26 -1.41 -20.69
CA SER A 395 11.07 -1.10 -21.49
C SER A 395 10.90 0.39 -21.75
N LEU A 396 10.43 0.72 -22.95
CA LEU A 396 9.98 2.07 -23.32
C LEU A 396 8.50 1.98 -23.70
N LYS A 397 7.62 2.49 -22.83
CA LYS A 397 6.16 2.44 -22.98
C LYS A 397 5.61 3.83 -23.25
N TYR A 398 4.69 3.94 -24.20
CA TYR A 398 3.85 5.10 -24.38
C TYR A 398 2.39 4.71 -24.18
N PHE A 399 1.68 5.54 -23.44
CA PHE A 399 0.25 5.41 -23.16
C PHE A 399 -0.45 6.66 -23.66
N HIS A 400 -1.30 6.51 -24.66
CA HIS A 400 -2.19 7.57 -25.10
C HIS A 400 -3.61 7.25 -24.65
N THR A 401 -4.27 8.23 -24.07
CA THR A 401 -5.67 8.13 -23.67
C THR A 401 -6.41 9.31 -24.27
N ALA A 402 -7.30 9.02 -25.18
CA ALA A 402 -8.24 10.00 -25.71
C ALA A 402 -9.60 9.78 -25.06
N SER A 403 -10.26 10.86 -24.69
CA SER A 403 -11.60 10.81 -24.11
C SER A 403 -12.56 11.69 -24.93
N SER A 404 -13.80 11.24 -25.00
CA SER A 404 -14.92 12.05 -25.47
C SER A 404 -15.96 12.08 -24.36
N GLY A 405 -16.50 13.27 -24.05
CA GLY A 405 -17.63 13.40 -23.13
C GLY A 405 -17.25 13.39 -21.65
N VAL A 406 -15.97 13.43 -21.29
CA VAL A 406 -15.50 13.59 -19.90
C VAL A 406 -15.19 15.06 -19.65
N SER A 407 -15.91 15.71 -18.75
CA SER A 407 -15.74 17.16 -18.49
C SER A 407 -14.52 17.51 -17.64
N ASN A 408 -14.03 16.57 -16.82
CA ASN A 408 -12.94 16.78 -15.85
C ASN A 408 -11.65 16.00 -16.19
N PHE A 409 -11.54 15.48 -17.43
CA PHE A 409 -10.35 14.81 -17.93
C PHE A 409 -9.95 15.46 -19.26
N PRO A 410 -8.64 15.63 -19.56
CA PRO A 410 -8.23 16.17 -20.85
C PRO A 410 -8.79 15.34 -22.02
N GLU A 411 -9.18 15.99 -23.12
CA GLU A 411 -9.61 15.28 -24.34
C GLU A 411 -8.54 14.29 -24.85
N PHE A 412 -7.26 14.57 -24.57
CA PHE A 412 -6.16 13.67 -24.88
C PHE A 412 -5.02 13.82 -23.88
N VAL A 413 -4.48 12.68 -23.44
CA VAL A 413 -3.29 12.58 -22.58
C VAL A 413 -2.30 11.62 -23.22
N GLY A 414 -1.03 11.99 -23.22
CA GLY A 414 0.09 11.16 -23.67
C GLY A 414 1.14 11.04 -22.56
N VAL A 415 1.51 9.80 -22.23
CA VAL A 415 2.51 9.51 -21.19
C VAL A 415 3.59 8.61 -21.78
N GLY A 416 4.86 8.94 -21.56
CA GLY A 416 5.99 8.08 -21.88
C GLY A 416 6.72 7.63 -20.61
N MET A 417 7.07 6.34 -20.56
CA MET A 417 7.75 5.70 -19.43
C MET A 417 8.98 4.93 -19.91
N VAL A 418 10.05 4.98 -19.11
CA VAL A 418 11.22 4.09 -19.23
C VAL A 418 11.33 3.31 -17.92
N ASP A 419 11.29 1.98 -17.99
CA ASP A 419 11.32 1.09 -16.82
C ASP A 419 10.34 1.52 -15.71
N GLU A 420 9.07 1.75 -16.11
CA GLU A 420 7.96 2.22 -15.26
C GLU A 420 8.13 3.66 -14.70
N LEU A 421 9.24 4.34 -15.00
CA LEU A 421 9.45 5.73 -14.62
C LEU A 421 8.93 6.68 -15.71
N GLN A 422 7.90 7.46 -15.38
CA GLN A 422 7.37 8.47 -16.30
C GLN A 422 8.42 9.55 -16.60
N PHE A 423 8.80 9.70 -17.87
CA PHE A 423 9.80 10.69 -18.30
C PHE A 423 9.20 11.86 -19.08
N ILE A 424 8.03 11.67 -19.68
CA ILE A 424 7.33 12.72 -20.44
C ILE A 424 5.82 12.63 -20.24
N HIS A 425 5.17 13.79 -20.23
CA HIS A 425 3.72 13.94 -20.11
C HIS A 425 3.22 15.00 -21.10
N TYR A 426 2.06 14.75 -21.70
CA TYR A 426 1.29 15.73 -22.45
C TYR A 426 -0.17 15.61 -22.01
N ASP A 427 -0.84 16.75 -21.84
CA ASP A 427 -2.30 16.79 -21.77
C ASP A 427 -2.86 17.87 -22.67
N SER A 428 -4.08 17.66 -23.18
CA SER A 428 -4.71 18.58 -24.13
C SER A 428 -5.13 19.92 -23.52
N ASN A 429 -5.08 20.09 -22.20
CA ASN A 429 -5.39 21.37 -21.55
C ASN A 429 -4.15 22.28 -21.58
N SER A 430 -2.98 21.72 -21.29
CA SER A 430 -1.69 22.43 -21.38
C SER A 430 -1.15 22.51 -22.81
N GLN A 431 -1.52 21.55 -23.66
CA GLN A 431 -1.07 21.40 -25.06
C GLN A 431 0.46 21.41 -25.21
N LYS A 432 1.17 20.87 -24.22
CA LYS A 432 2.62 20.91 -24.18
C LYS A 432 3.19 19.61 -23.64
N ALA A 433 4.20 19.08 -24.33
CA ALA A 433 4.98 17.96 -23.79
C ALA A 433 5.94 18.48 -22.72
N GLU A 434 5.87 17.90 -21.53
CA GLU A 434 6.67 18.27 -20.37
C GLU A 434 7.54 17.10 -19.91
N PRO A 435 8.85 17.33 -19.67
CA PRO A 435 9.69 16.35 -19.04
C PRO A 435 9.29 16.17 -17.56
N LYS A 436 9.37 14.93 -17.06
CA LYS A 436 9.06 14.59 -15.66
C LYS A 436 10.26 14.08 -14.86
N GLN A 437 11.41 13.87 -15.53
CA GLN A 437 12.64 13.40 -14.88
C GLN A 437 13.77 14.41 -15.06
N SER A 438 14.63 14.56 -14.05
CA SER A 438 15.75 15.52 -14.07
C SER A 438 16.77 15.22 -15.17
N TRP A 439 16.97 13.95 -15.53
CA TRP A 439 17.87 13.57 -16.63
C TRP A 439 17.35 14.03 -18.01
N MET A 440 16.06 14.35 -18.13
CA MET A 440 15.51 14.95 -19.34
C MET A 440 15.96 16.40 -19.56
N ASP A 441 16.42 17.11 -18.52
CA ASP A 441 16.97 18.46 -18.67
C ASP A 441 18.23 18.44 -19.53
N GLN A 442 19.13 17.47 -19.28
CA GLN A 442 20.33 17.30 -20.09
C GLN A 442 19.98 16.86 -21.51
N PHE A 443 19.09 15.88 -21.63
CA PHE A 443 18.66 15.37 -22.92
C PHE A 443 18.01 16.44 -23.80
N THR A 444 17.13 17.28 -23.25
CA THR A 444 16.46 18.36 -23.99
C THR A 444 17.39 19.52 -24.33
N ARG A 445 18.42 19.79 -23.51
CA ARG A 445 19.51 20.71 -23.90
C ARG A 445 20.28 20.22 -25.11
N ASP A 446 20.60 18.92 -25.14
CA ASP A 446 21.35 18.31 -26.26
C ASP A 446 20.47 18.07 -27.50
N ASN A 447 19.14 18.08 -27.34
CA ASN A 447 18.16 17.88 -28.39
C ASN A 447 17.08 19.00 -28.33
N PRO A 448 17.41 20.26 -28.68
CA PRO A 448 16.56 21.43 -28.40
C PRO A 448 15.21 21.41 -29.14
N GLN A 449 15.09 20.66 -30.23
CA GLN A 449 13.85 20.50 -30.99
C GLN A 449 12.97 19.35 -30.48
N TYR A 450 13.43 18.57 -29.49
CA TYR A 450 12.74 17.35 -29.05
C TYR A 450 11.33 17.63 -28.52
N LEU A 451 11.20 18.55 -27.56
CA LEU A 451 9.90 18.85 -26.95
C LEU A 451 8.92 19.48 -27.95
N GLU A 452 9.40 20.32 -28.87
CA GLU A 452 8.58 20.91 -29.92
C GLU A 452 8.08 19.84 -30.89
N ARG A 453 8.96 18.93 -31.31
CA ARG A 453 8.60 17.79 -32.17
C ARG A 453 7.58 16.88 -31.50
N ASP A 454 7.81 16.49 -30.25
CA ASP A 454 6.93 15.58 -29.52
C ASP A 454 5.57 16.25 -29.22
N THR A 455 5.56 17.54 -28.88
CA THR A 455 4.32 18.32 -28.77
C THR A 455 3.53 18.29 -30.08
N GLY A 456 4.21 18.48 -31.22
CA GLY A 456 3.58 18.37 -32.55
C GLY A 456 3.00 16.98 -32.83
N ILE A 457 3.70 15.92 -32.42
CA ILE A 457 3.22 14.53 -32.54
C ILE A 457 1.96 14.32 -31.68
N TYR A 458 1.96 14.76 -30.42
CA TYR A 458 0.79 14.64 -29.55
C TYR A 458 -0.41 15.43 -30.05
N LEU A 459 -0.20 16.65 -30.57
CA LEU A 459 -1.26 17.44 -31.21
C LEU A 459 -1.86 16.72 -32.42
N SER A 460 -1.02 16.09 -33.24
CA SER A 460 -1.49 15.28 -34.38
C SER A 460 -2.29 14.07 -33.91
N HIS A 461 -1.79 13.33 -32.91
CA HIS A 461 -2.49 12.19 -32.35
C HIS A 461 -3.84 12.59 -31.72
N GLN A 462 -3.90 13.69 -30.98
CA GLN A 462 -5.15 14.20 -30.41
C GLN A 462 -6.25 14.34 -31.48
N GLN A 463 -5.93 14.87 -32.66
CA GLN A 463 -6.90 14.98 -33.75
C GLN A 463 -7.30 13.64 -34.35
N VAL A 464 -6.33 12.72 -34.54
CA VAL A 464 -6.60 11.37 -35.03
C VAL A 464 -7.52 10.61 -34.06
N TYR A 465 -7.24 10.68 -32.76
CA TYR A 465 -8.03 9.96 -31.77
C TYR A 465 -9.44 10.52 -31.60
N LYS A 466 -9.63 11.83 -31.78
CA LYS A 466 -10.97 12.42 -31.87
C LYS A 466 -11.79 11.77 -32.99
N VAL A 467 -11.19 11.54 -34.16
CA VAL A 467 -11.83 10.84 -35.28
C VAL A 467 -12.01 9.33 -35.00
N ASN A 468 -11.03 8.70 -34.36
CA ASN A 468 -11.10 7.28 -34.01
C ASN A 468 -12.24 7.01 -33.03
N ILE A 469 -12.44 7.87 -32.03
CA ILE A 469 -13.57 7.77 -31.09
C ILE A 469 -14.90 7.86 -31.84
N GLU A 470 -15.08 8.83 -32.74
CA GLU A 470 -16.32 8.93 -33.52
C GLU A 470 -16.53 7.71 -34.43
N THR A 471 -15.45 7.17 -34.99
CA THR A 471 -15.51 5.95 -35.80
C THR A 471 -15.88 4.73 -34.96
N ALA A 472 -15.27 4.59 -33.77
CA ALA A 472 -15.57 3.50 -32.84
C ALA A 472 -17.04 3.59 -32.39
N LYS A 473 -17.50 4.78 -31.99
CA LYS A 473 -18.91 5.03 -31.69
C LYS A 473 -19.84 4.53 -32.79
N GLN A 474 -19.58 4.90 -34.04
CA GLN A 474 -20.39 4.43 -35.18
C GLN A 474 -20.39 2.89 -35.30
N ARG A 475 -19.24 2.24 -35.13
CA ARG A 475 -19.13 0.77 -35.25
C ARG A 475 -19.79 0.02 -34.11
N PHE A 476 -19.80 0.60 -32.91
CA PHE A 476 -20.52 0.08 -31.76
C PHE A 476 -21.97 0.54 -31.70
N ASN A 477 -22.44 1.28 -32.71
CA ASN A 477 -23.78 1.90 -32.76
C ASN A 477 -24.07 2.81 -31.54
N GLN A 478 -23.05 3.48 -31.03
CA GLN A 478 -23.11 4.45 -29.94
C GLN A 478 -23.32 5.86 -30.51
N THR A 479 -24.29 6.61 -29.96
CA THR A 479 -24.68 7.95 -30.45
C THR A 479 -24.35 9.08 -29.46
N GLY A 480 -23.76 8.74 -28.32
CA GLY A 480 -23.38 9.60 -27.22
C GLY A 480 -22.85 8.73 -26.08
N GLY A 481 -22.17 9.31 -25.11
CA GLY A 481 -21.43 8.51 -24.13
C GLY A 481 -20.13 9.19 -23.73
N VAL A 482 -19.63 8.83 -22.54
CA VAL A 482 -18.20 8.94 -22.29
C VAL A 482 -17.59 7.77 -23.01
N HIS A 483 -16.62 8.04 -23.87
CA HIS A 483 -15.85 6.98 -24.49
C HIS A 483 -14.38 7.27 -24.36
N MET A 484 -13.62 6.22 -24.13
CA MET A 484 -12.17 6.30 -24.07
C MET A 484 -11.58 5.41 -25.14
N PHE A 485 -10.61 5.97 -25.86
CA PHE A 485 -9.78 5.20 -26.76
C PHE A 485 -8.35 5.27 -26.21
N GLN A 486 -7.78 4.11 -25.95
CA GLN A 486 -6.47 3.96 -25.36
C GLN A 486 -5.52 3.31 -26.34
N TRP A 487 -4.26 3.70 -26.30
CA TRP A 487 -3.21 3.08 -27.09
C TRP A 487 -1.96 2.94 -26.26
N MET A 488 -1.55 1.69 -26.03
CA MET A 488 -0.28 1.33 -25.44
C MET A 488 0.63 0.85 -26.57
N TYR A 489 1.80 1.46 -26.69
CA TYR A 489 2.82 0.95 -27.59
C TYR A 489 4.23 1.16 -27.05
N GLY A 490 5.15 0.35 -27.53
CA GLY A 490 6.51 0.41 -27.04
C GLY A 490 7.32 -0.81 -27.39
N CYS A 491 8.47 -0.92 -26.73
CA CYS A 491 9.39 -2.02 -26.90
C CYS A 491 9.98 -2.45 -25.57
N GLU A 492 10.50 -3.66 -25.57
CA GLU A 492 11.34 -4.21 -24.53
C GLU A 492 12.70 -4.60 -25.12
N TRP A 493 13.74 -4.49 -24.32
CA TRP A 493 15.10 -4.86 -24.68
C TRP A 493 15.76 -5.57 -23.50
N ASP A 494 16.21 -6.80 -23.75
CA ASP A 494 17.06 -7.54 -22.83
C ASP A 494 18.51 -7.10 -23.04
N ASP A 495 19.11 -6.51 -22.01
CA ASP A 495 20.46 -5.98 -22.04
C ASP A 495 21.58 -7.04 -21.98
N GLU A 496 21.23 -8.31 -21.80
CA GLU A 496 22.17 -9.42 -21.72
C GLU A 496 22.26 -10.19 -23.03
N ASP A 497 21.13 -10.59 -23.61
CA ASP A 497 21.09 -11.35 -24.86
C ASP A 497 20.73 -10.52 -26.10
N ASP A 498 20.51 -9.22 -25.91
CA ASP A 498 20.14 -8.24 -26.95
C ASP A 498 18.81 -8.59 -27.66
N THR A 499 17.98 -9.45 -27.06
CA THR A 499 16.64 -9.74 -27.57
C THR A 499 15.72 -8.54 -27.39
N THR A 500 14.77 -8.41 -28.31
CA THR A 500 13.84 -7.28 -28.36
C THR A 500 12.44 -7.78 -28.57
N ASP A 501 11.48 -7.17 -27.88
CA ASP A 501 10.06 -7.37 -28.14
C ASP A 501 9.34 -6.04 -28.31
N GLY A 502 8.15 -6.08 -28.89
CA GLY A 502 7.36 -4.90 -29.21
C GLY A 502 5.88 -5.12 -28.95
N TYR A 503 5.22 -4.12 -28.38
CA TYR A 503 3.79 -4.14 -28.16
C TYR A 503 3.12 -2.95 -28.83
N HIS A 504 1.92 -3.22 -29.36
CA HIS A 504 0.98 -2.23 -29.87
C HIS A 504 -0.41 -2.77 -29.59
N GLN A 505 -1.12 -2.09 -28.69
CA GLN A 505 -2.43 -2.49 -28.22
C GLN A 505 -3.33 -1.26 -28.16
N GLU A 506 -4.43 -1.31 -28.88
CA GLU A 506 -5.49 -0.32 -28.84
C GLU A 506 -6.64 -0.88 -28.01
N GLY A 507 -7.12 -0.08 -27.07
CA GLY A 507 -8.29 -0.36 -26.24
C GLY A 507 -9.40 0.64 -26.51
N TYR A 508 -10.64 0.20 -26.36
CA TYR A 508 -11.82 1.06 -26.42
C TYR A 508 -12.74 0.74 -25.24
N ASP A 509 -13.05 1.77 -24.44
CA ASP A 509 -13.85 1.67 -23.20
C ASP A 509 -13.33 0.60 -22.21
N GLY A 510 -12.00 0.48 -22.10
CA GLY A 510 -11.30 -0.43 -21.17
C GLY A 510 -11.14 -1.87 -21.68
N GLU A 511 -11.64 -2.20 -22.86
CA GLU A 511 -11.50 -3.52 -23.48
C GLU A 511 -10.51 -3.50 -24.64
N ASP A 512 -9.88 -4.64 -24.93
CA ASP A 512 -8.99 -4.80 -26.07
C ASP A 512 -9.77 -4.62 -27.40
N PHE A 513 -9.33 -3.67 -28.22
CA PHE A 513 -9.92 -3.39 -29.52
C PHE A 513 -9.07 -3.98 -30.66
N LEU A 514 -7.79 -3.65 -30.72
CA LEU A 514 -6.84 -4.18 -31.70
C LEU A 514 -5.48 -4.46 -31.04
N VAL A 515 -4.92 -5.63 -31.31
CA VAL A 515 -3.60 -6.04 -30.81
C VAL A 515 -2.72 -6.45 -31.97
N LEU A 516 -1.51 -5.91 -32.06
CA LEU A 516 -0.55 -6.31 -33.09
C LEU A 516 0.19 -7.58 -32.67
N ASP A 517 -0.03 -8.67 -33.40
CA ASP A 517 0.81 -9.87 -33.31
C ASP A 517 2.06 -9.64 -34.15
N LEU A 518 3.07 -9.03 -33.53
CA LEU A 518 4.31 -8.61 -34.18
C LEU A 518 5.10 -9.80 -34.76
N LYS A 519 5.01 -10.97 -34.10
CA LYS A 519 5.67 -12.20 -34.53
C LYS A 519 5.12 -12.73 -35.85
N ASN A 520 3.80 -12.75 -35.98
CA ASN A 520 3.13 -13.25 -37.18
C ASN A 520 2.76 -12.14 -38.18
N LEU A 521 3.07 -10.88 -37.86
CA LEU A 521 2.75 -9.68 -38.66
C LEU A 521 1.29 -9.67 -39.11
N ARG A 522 0.40 -9.64 -38.12
CA ARG A 522 -1.03 -9.54 -38.30
C ARG A 522 -1.67 -8.83 -37.11
N TRP A 523 -2.82 -8.23 -37.34
CA TRP A 523 -3.65 -7.69 -36.27
C TRP A 523 -4.52 -8.80 -35.66
N ILE A 524 -4.81 -8.69 -34.38
CA ILE A 524 -5.82 -9.49 -33.68
C ILE A 524 -6.93 -8.52 -33.33
N ALA A 525 -8.17 -8.91 -33.60
CA ALA A 525 -9.36 -8.15 -33.27
C ALA A 525 -10.17 -8.97 -32.26
N PRO A 526 -10.04 -8.70 -30.95
CA PRO A 526 -10.79 -9.41 -29.91
C PRO A 526 -12.29 -9.16 -30.01
N THR A 527 -12.69 -8.03 -30.60
CA THR A 527 -14.08 -7.62 -30.77
C THR A 527 -14.49 -7.53 -32.25
N PRO A 528 -15.74 -7.91 -32.62
CA PRO A 528 -16.20 -7.87 -34.01
C PRO A 528 -16.10 -6.50 -34.69
N GLN A 529 -16.26 -5.43 -33.92
CA GLN A 529 -16.25 -4.04 -34.36
C GLN A 529 -14.85 -3.62 -34.86
N ALA A 530 -13.81 -4.32 -34.43
CA ALA A 530 -12.44 -4.11 -34.89
C ALA A 530 -12.11 -4.85 -36.18
N PHE A 531 -12.93 -5.83 -36.63
CA PHE A 531 -12.60 -6.64 -37.81
C PHE A 531 -12.40 -5.83 -39.09
N ILE A 532 -13.16 -4.75 -39.28
CA ILE A 532 -13.01 -3.88 -40.45
C ILE A 532 -11.62 -3.23 -40.47
N SER A 533 -11.16 -2.73 -39.31
CA SER A 533 -9.81 -2.17 -39.18
C SER A 533 -8.75 -3.26 -39.37
N LYS A 534 -8.89 -4.41 -38.71
CA LYS A 534 -7.99 -5.55 -38.88
C LYS A 534 -7.84 -5.96 -40.35
N LEU A 535 -8.94 -6.15 -41.08
CA LEU A 535 -8.91 -6.54 -42.49
C LEU A 535 -8.18 -5.49 -43.35
N ARG A 536 -8.42 -4.20 -43.10
CA ARG A 536 -7.77 -3.11 -43.83
C ARG A 536 -6.28 -3.03 -43.51
N TRP A 537 -5.90 -3.13 -42.23
CA TRP A 537 -4.51 -2.98 -41.79
C TRP A 537 -3.66 -4.22 -42.07
N ASP A 538 -4.24 -5.42 -42.07
CA ASP A 538 -3.56 -6.66 -42.49
C ASP A 538 -3.17 -6.65 -43.97
N GLN A 539 -3.89 -5.90 -44.81
CA GLN A 539 -3.58 -5.77 -46.24
C GLN A 539 -2.35 -4.91 -46.49
N ASP A 540 -2.01 -3.98 -45.58
CA ASP A 540 -0.86 -3.12 -45.71
C ASP A 540 0.41 -3.80 -45.16
N ARG A 541 0.96 -4.71 -45.96
CA ARG A 541 2.19 -5.44 -45.62
C ARG A 541 3.39 -4.53 -45.44
N ALA A 542 3.47 -3.43 -46.19
CA ALA A 542 4.57 -2.49 -46.08
C ALA A 542 4.52 -1.74 -44.73
N TYR A 543 3.34 -1.35 -44.28
CA TYR A 543 3.16 -0.74 -42.97
C TYR A 543 3.44 -1.70 -41.82
N LEU A 544 3.03 -2.97 -41.91
CA LEU A 544 3.36 -4.00 -40.91
C LEU A 544 4.87 -4.24 -40.79
N GLU A 545 5.60 -4.29 -41.91
CA GLU A 545 7.07 -4.36 -41.94
C GLU A 545 7.69 -3.10 -41.30
N HIS A 546 7.14 -1.92 -41.59
CA HIS A 546 7.59 -0.67 -40.97
C HIS A 546 7.39 -0.68 -39.45
N LEU A 547 6.22 -1.10 -38.95
CA LEU A 547 5.95 -1.24 -37.52
C LEU A 547 6.90 -2.23 -36.85
N LYS A 548 7.16 -3.37 -37.50
CA LYS A 548 8.14 -4.34 -37.01
C LYS A 548 9.52 -3.72 -36.87
N ASN A 549 9.97 -2.96 -37.87
CA ASN A 549 11.25 -2.28 -37.81
C ASN A 549 11.27 -1.19 -36.74
N TYR A 550 10.19 -0.42 -36.59
CA TYR A 550 10.07 0.59 -35.55
C TYR A 550 10.20 -0.03 -34.16
N TYR A 551 9.39 -1.05 -33.83
CA TYR A 551 9.39 -1.64 -32.50
C TYR A 551 10.69 -2.40 -32.18
N ASN A 552 11.23 -3.18 -33.13
CA ASN A 552 12.43 -3.98 -32.87
C ASN A 552 13.74 -3.19 -32.98
N LYS A 553 13.74 -2.00 -33.59
CA LYS A 553 14.98 -1.22 -33.81
C LYS A 553 14.88 0.22 -33.35
N ASP A 554 13.98 1.01 -33.92
CA ASP A 554 13.96 2.45 -33.68
C ASP A 554 13.57 2.76 -32.22
N CYS A 555 12.53 2.09 -31.72
CA CYS A 555 12.11 2.17 -30.32
C CYS A 555 13.23 1.72 -29.37
N VAL A 556 13.89 0.59 -29.67
CA VAL A 556 14.99 0.07 -28.85
C VAL A 556 16.20 1.02 -28.86
N ALA A 557 16.50 1.66 -30.00
CA ALA A 557 17.54 2.68 -30.08
C ALA A 557 17.21 3.91 -29.23
N TRP A 558 15.95 4.34 -29.20
CA TRP A 558 15.48 5.38 -28.29
C TRP A 558 15.56 4.96 -26.83
N LEU A 559 15.14 3.74 -26.49
CA LEU A 559 15.25 3.17 -25.15
C LEU A 559 16.71 3.16 -24.67
N LYS A 560 17.65 2.65 -25.48
CA LYS A 560 19.10 2.67 -25.19
C LYS A 560 19.59 4.10 -24.97
N LYS A 561 19.17 5.05 -25.82
CA LYS A 561 19.52 6.47 -25.65
C LYS A 561 18.98 7.04 -24.32
N TYR A 562 17.73 6.78 -23.95
CA TYR A 562 17.19 7.27 -22.68
C TYR A 562 17.88 6.64 -21.47
N LEU A 563 18.21 5.35 -21.53
CA LEU A 563 18.99 4.66 -20.51
C LEU A 563 20.38 5.27 -20.34
N ASP A 564 21.04 5.70 -21.43
CA ASP A 564 22.34 6.37 -21.37
C ASP A 564 22.26 7.72 -20.64
N TYR A 565 21.25 8.55 -20.94
CA TYR A 565 21.06 9.84 -20.25
C TYR A 565 20.59 9.65 -18.80
N GLY A 566 19.67 8.71 -18.58
CA GLY A 566 19.07 8.41 -17.28
C GLY A 566 19.84 7.40 -16.44
N LYS A 567 21.07 7.02 -16.83
CA LYS A 567 21.84 5.92 -16.23
C LYS A 567 21.91 5.95 -14.70
N SER A 568 22.12 7.14 -14.13
CA SER A 568 22.22 7.34 -12.68
C SER A 568 20.90 7.10 -11.93
N THR A 569 19.77 7.18 -12.63
CA THR A 569 18.40 7.01 -12.08
C THR A 569 17.83 5.65 -12.45
N LEU A 570 17.85 5.30 -13.75
CA LEU A 570 17.22 4.11 -14.31
C LEU A 570 18.05 2.83 -14.09
N GLN A 571 19.39 2.95 -14.03
CA GLN A 571 20.30 1.83 -13.75
C GLN A 571 20.91 1.96 -12.35
N ARG A 572 20.29 2.71 -11.44
CA ARG A 572 20.72 2.68 -10.04
C ARG A 572 20.50 1.27 -9.52
N THR A 573 21.41 0.79 -8.69
CA THR A 573 21.23 -0.48 -8.00
C THR A 573 21.41 -0.23 -6.52
N GLU A 574 20.37 -0.53 -5.75
CA GLU A 574 20.43 -0.44 -4.29
C GLU A 574 20.53 -1.85 -3.73
N ARG A 575 21.54 -2.10 -2.89
CA ARG A 575 21.83 -3.45 -2.38
C ARG A 575 20.84 -3.82 -1.28
N PRO A 576 20.13 -4.95 -1.39
CA PRO A 576 19.19 -5.37 -0.36
C PRO A 576 19.89 -5.63 0.96
N GLU A 577 19.25 -5.21 2.03
CA GLU A 577 19.48 -5.74 3.36
C GLU A 577 18.66 -7.00 3.57
N VAL A 578 19.32 -8.07 3.97
CA VAL A 578 18.66 -9.36 4.23
C VAL A 578 18.63 -9.63 5.72
N SER A 579 17.46 -10.01 6.22
CA SER A 579 17.26 -10.39 7.61
C SER A 579 16.38 -11.62 7.74
N LEU A 580 16.71 -12.47 8.70
CA LEU A 580 15.92 -13.66 9.04
C LEU A 580 15.07 -13.32 10.26
N LEU A 581 13.75 -13.41 10.10
CA LEU A 581 12.78 -13.02 11.14
C LEU A 581 11.97 -14.23 11.56
N GLN A 582 11.58 -14.28 12.84
CA GLN A 582 10.67 -15.31 13.34
C GLN A 582 9.78 -14.76 14.45
N ARG A 583 8.45 -14.83 14.26
CA ARG A 583 7.45 -14.30 15.21
C ARG A 583 7.41 -15.11 16.52
N ARG A 584 7.34 -16.45 16.43
CA ARG A 584 7.37 -17.40 17.56
C ARG A 584 8.16 -18.65 17.18
N PRO A 585 8.64 -19.48 18.13
CA PRO A 585 9.38 -20.70 17.81
C PRO A 585 8.66 -21.68 16.87
N SER A 586 7.33 -21.63 16.83
CA SER A 586 6.47 -22.43 15.95
C SER A 586 6.09 -21.75 14.63
N SER A 587 6.49 -20.49 14.42
CA SER A 587 6.23 -19.76 13.18
C SER A 587 7.29 -20.12 12.12
N PRO A 588 6.95 -20.02 10.82
CA PRO A 588 7.92 -20.05 9.74
C PRO A 588 9.04 -19.01 9.96
N VAL A 589 10.20 -19.30 9.37
CA VAL A 589 11.29 -18.32 9.32
C VAL A 589 11.16 -17.50 8.05
N VAL A 590 11.06 -16.19 8.21
CA VAL A 590 10.91 -15.23 7.12
C VAL A 590 12.30 -14.79 6.66
N CYS A 591 12.61 -14.92 5.39
CA CYS A 591 13.70 -14.19 4.77
C CYS A 591 13.18 -12.87 4.22
N HIS A 592 13.52 -11.77 4.89
CA HIS A 592 13.10 -10.44 4.50
C HIS A 592 14.25 -9.69 3.84
N ALA A 593 14.09 -9.34 2.57
CA ALA A 593 15.00 -8.50 1.80
C ALA A 593 14.35 -7.13 1.59
N THR A 594 15.03 -6.04 1.95
CA THR A 594 14.50 -4.67 1.82
C THR A 594 15.58 -3.67 1.42
N GLY A 595 15.20 -2.51 0.93
CA GLY A 595 16.13 -1.45 0.51
C GLY A 595 16.77 -1.73 -0.85
N PHE A 596 16.15 -2.57 -1.68
CA PHE A 596 16.69 -2.90 -3.00
C PHE A 596 16.03 -2.13 -4.12
N TYR A 597 16.78 -1.88 -5.20
CA TYR A 597 16.26 -1.31 -6.43
C TYR A 597 17.09 -1.87 -7.60
N PRO A 598 16.48 -2.19 -8.76
CA PRO A 598 15.05 -2.09 -9.09
C PRO A 598 14.19 -3.17 -8.40
N ASP A 599 12.89 -3.18 -8.65
CA ASP A 599 11.90 -4.13 -8.10
C ASP A 599 12.13 -5.60 -8.50
N ARG A 600 12.90 -5.83 -9.58
CA ARG A 600 13.19 -7.17 -10.11
C ARG A 600 14.27 -7.89 -9.29
N VAL A 601 13.82 -8.54 -8.22
CA VAL A 601 14.66 -9.39 -7.35
C VAL A 601 14.19 -10.85 -7.39
N VAL A 602 15.13 -11.79 -7.25
CA VAL A 602 14.82 -13.20 -7.02
C VAL A 602 15.25 -13.57 -5.61
N VAL A 603 14.32 -14.05 -4.79
CA VAL A 603 14.59 -14.49 -3.41
C VAL A 603 14.09 -15.90 -3.24
N PHE A 604 14.94 -16.80 -2.73
CA PHE A 604 14.62 -18.20 -2.56
C PHE A 604 15.41 -18.85 -1.43
N TRP A 605 14.97 -20.03 -0.99
CA TRP A 605 15.68 -20.84 -0.01
C TRP A 605 16.45 -21.98 -0.68
N ARG A 606 17.67 -22.26 -0.19
CA ARG A 606 18.44 -23.45 -0.57
C ARG A 606 18.68 -24.32 0.66
N ARG A 607 18.80 -25.62 0.43
CA ARG A 607 19.33 -26.59 1.41
C ARG A 607 20.48 -27.36 0.79
N ASP A 608 21.63 -27.31 1.44
CA ASP A 608 22.87 -27.98 0.98
C ASP A 608 23.23 -27.68 -0.49
N GLY A 609 22.87 -26.48 -0.98
CA GLY A 609 23.12 -26.03 -2.34
C GLY A 609 21.98 -26.26 -3.34
N ASP A 610 20.94 -27.02 -2.99
CA ASP A 610 19.76 -27.24 -3.83
C ASP A 610 18.63 -26.26 -3.47
N GLU A 611 18.03 -25.63 -4.47
CA GLU A 611 16.86 -24.75 -4.30
C GLU A 611 15.62 -25.52 -3.83
N LEU A 612 14.90 -24.92 -2.88
CA LEU A 612 13.71 -25.47 -2.26
C LEU A 612 12.45 -24.81 -2.82
N TYR A 613 11.48 -25.64 -3.19
CA TYR A 613 10.14 -25.21 -3.62
C TYR A 613 9.03 -25.68 -2.67
N GLU A 614 9.27 -26.73 -1.89
CA GLU A 614 8.30 -27.24 -0.91
C GLU A 614 8.45 -26.50 0.42
N HIS A 615 7.33 -26.18 1.07
CA HIS A 615 7.28 -25.45 2.36
C HIS A 615 7.87 -24.03 2.32
N VAL A 616 7.97 -23.47 1.11
CA VAL A 616 8.39 -22.09 0.87
C VAL A 616 7.18 -21.30 0.36
N ASP A 617 6.94 -20.13 0.95
CA ASP A 617 5.90 -19.20 0.50
C ASP A 617 6.55 -17.86 0.07
N HIS A 618 6.22 -17.40 -1.13
CA HIS A 618 6.83 -16.20 -1.72
C HIS A 618 5.87 -15.02 -1.60
N GLY A 619 6.29 -13.99 -0.89
CA GLY A 619 5.60 -12.70 -0.86
C GLY A 619 5.79 -11.91 -2.15
N GLU A 620 4.93 -10.91 -2.33
CA GLU A 620 5.02 -9.95 -3.43
C GLU A 620 6.15 -8.93 -3.19
N VAL A 621 6.67 -8.36 -4.27
CA VAL A 621 7.59 -7.21 -4.18
C VAL A 621 6.78 -5.96 -3.91
N LEU A 622 7.08 -5.28 -2.81
CA LEU A 622 6.37 -4.09 -2.35
C LEU A 622 7.28 -2.85 -2.42
N PRO A 623 6.75 -1.67 -2.78
CA PRO A 623 7.51 -0.43 -2.77
C PRO A 623 7.75 0.08 -1.34
N ASN A 624 8.91 0.70 -1.13
CA ASN A 624 9.28 1.44 0.08
C ASN A 624 9.10 2.96 -0.13
N PRO A 625 8.90 3.75 0.95
CA PRO A 625 8.76 5.21 0.87
C PRO A 625 9.97 5.95 0.26
N ASP A 626 11.17 5.38 0.40
CA ASP A 626 12.42 5.96 -0.14
C ASP A 626 12.64 5.63 -1.64
N GLY A 627 11.65 5.00 -2.28
CA GLY A 627 11.68 4.60 -3.68
C GLY A 627 12.48 3.32 -3.95
N THR A 628 12.84 2.56 -2.92
CA THR A 628 13.36 1.18 -3.03
C THR A 628 12.22 0.17 -2.88
N PHE A 629 12.53 -1.12 -2.81
CA PHE A 629 11.57 -2.22 -2.72
C PHE A 629 11.93 -3.19 -1.60
N GLN A 630 10.94 -4.00 -1.22
CA GLN A 630 11.06 -5.07 -0.24
C GLN A 630 10.31 -6.33 -0.66
N VAL A 631 10.74 -7.48 -0.18
CA VAL A 631 10.10 -8.79 -0.39
C VAL A 631 10.40 -9.72 0.79
N SER A 632 9.45 -10.60 1.09
CA SER A 632 9.60 -11.62 2.14
C SER A 632 9.37 -13.01 1.55
N VAL A 633 10.20 -13.98 1.92
CA VAL A 633 10.05 -15.39 1.52
C VAL A 633 10.13 -16.28 2.75
N ASP A 634 9.03 -16.96 3.05
CA ASP A 634 8.84 -17.72 4.27
C ASP A 634 9.26 -19.18 4.07
N LEU A 635 9.88 -19.77 5.09
CA LEU A 635 10.23 -21.19 5.11
C LEU A 635 9.66 -21.85 6.37
N ASP A 636 8.77 -22.83 6.19
CA ASP A 636 8.24 -23.64 7.28
C ASP A 636 9.25 -24.74 7.68
N LEU A 637 9.64 -24.73 8.96
CA LEU A 637 10.60 -25.64 9.57
C LEU A 637 10.00 -26.40 10.76
N ALA A 638 8.67 -26.44 10.90
CA ALA A 638 8.00 -27.08 12.04
C ALA A 638 8.40 -28.55 12.26
N SER A 639 8.79 -29.26 11.19
CA SER A 639 9.24 -30.65 11.22
C SER A 639 10.77 -30.84 11.26
N VAL A 640 11.55 -29.75 11.22
CA VAL A 640 13.01 -29.78 11.08
C VAL A 640 13.69 -29.49 12.42
N PRO A 641 14.56 -30.40 12.92
CA PRO A 641 15.34 -30.16 14.13
C PRO A 641 16.22 -28.91 14.03
N ARG A 642 16.39 -28.19 15.16
CA ARG A 642 17.05 -26.87 15.17
C ARG A 642 18.53 -26.94 14.79
N GLU A 643 19.17 -28.07 15.03
CA GLU A 643 20.54 -28.39 14.62
C GLU A 643 20.72 -28.42 13.09
N ASP A 644 19.67 -28.79 12.35
CA ASP A 644 19.70 -28.90 10.88
C ASP A 644 19.41 -27.58 10.18
N TRP A 645 19.00 -26.53 10.91
CA TRP A 645 18.69 -25.22 10.32
C TRP A 645 19.88 -24.61 9.58
N ARG A 646 21.11 -24.88 10.02
CA ARG A 646 22.35 -24.39 9.39
C ARG A 646 22.59 -24.93 7.97
N ARG A 647 21.83 -25.94 7.55
CA ARG A 647 21.85 -26.48 6.18
C ARG A 647 21.06 -25.62 5.20
N TYR A 648 20.22 -24.73 5.72
CA TYR A 648 19.37 -23.85 4.94
C TYR A 648 20.02 -22.47 4.80
N GLU A 649 19.83 -21.84 3.64
CA GLU A 649 20.27 -20.48 3.37
C GLU A 649 19.22 -19.75 2.53
N CYS A 650 18.93 -18.50 2.87
CA CYS A 650 18.16 -17.63 2.00
C CYS A 650 19.10 -16.95 1.03
N VAL A 651 18.76 -16.97 -0.26
CA VAL A 651 19.56 -16.33 -1.31
C VAL A 651 18.75 -15.29 -2.04
N VAL A 652 19.34 -14.10 -2.14
CA VAL A 652 18.80 -12.94 -2.84
C VAL A 652 19.69 -12.66 -4.04
N GLN A 653 19.12 -12.73 -5.23
CA GLN A 653 19.75 -12.39 -6.49
C GLN A 653 19.14 -11.11 -7.02
N LEU A 654 19.99 -10.12 -7.25
CA LEU A 654 19.62 -8.83 -7.82
C LEU A 654 20.67 -8.47 -8.87
N LYS A 655 20.21 -8.10 -10.08
CA LYS A 655 21.13 -7.78 -11.17
C LYS A 655 22.09 -6.66 -10.77
N GLY A 656 23.36 -6.82 -11.12
CA GLY A 656 24.42 -5.85 -10.81
C GLY A 656 25.00 -5.99 -9.40
N ILE A 657 24.49 -6.93 -8.59
CA ILE A 657 24.98 -7.25 -7.26
C ILE A 657 25.29 -8.75 -7.17
N GLU A 658 26.41 -9.08 -6.52
CA GLU A 658 26.75 -10.47 -6.21
C GLU A 658 25.70 -11.09 -5.28
N ASP A 659 25.28 -12.33 -5.60
CA ASP A 659 24.31 -13.11 -4.82
C ASP A 659 24.53 -12.97 -3.32
N ILE A 660 23.49 -12.55 -2.60
CA ILE A 660 23.52 -12.42 -1.15
C ILE A 660 22.96 -13.72 -0.57
N SER A 661 23.84 -14.58 -0.06
CA SER A 661 23.43 -15.74 0.73
C SER A 661 23.48 -15.44 2.23
N THR A 662 22.37 -15.66 2.91
CA THR A 662 22.23 -15.57 4.37
C THR A 662 21.86 -16.94 4.92
N ARG A 663 22.86 -17.62 5.51
CA ARG A 663 22.67 -18.92 6.17
C ARG A 663 21.72 -18.79 7.36
N LEU A 664 20.80 -19.74 7.50
CA LEU A 664 19.91 -19.83 8.63
C LEU A 664 20.65 -20.33 9.88
N ASP A 665 21.28 -19.40 10.59
CA ASP A 665 21.76 -19.63 11.95
C ASP A 665 20.66 -19.25 12.94
N PRO A 666 20.14 -20.19 13.76
CA PRO A 666 19.13 -19.90 14.76
C PRO A 666 19.48 -18.76 15.73
N ALA A 667 20.78 -18.44 15.90
CA ALA A 667 21.25 -17.32 16.72
C ALA A 667 21.15 -15.94 16.04
N LEU A 668 21.08 -15.91 14.70
CA LEU A 668 20.96 -14.68 13.90
C LEU A 668 19.51 -14.34 13.55
N VAL A 669 18.58 -15.27 13.79
CA VAL A 669 17.14 -15.06 13.61
C VAL A 669 16.65 -14.00 14.60
N ARG A 670 16.13 -12.90 14.07
CA ARG A 670 15.53 -11.84 14.88
C ARG A 670 14.14 -12.26 15.29
N THR A 671 13.92 -12.33 16.60
CA THR A 671 12.62 -12.60 17.20
C THR A 671 12.38 -11.67 18.36
N ASN A 672 11.11 -11.32 18.57
CA ASN A 672 10.65 -10.60 19.76
C ASN A 672 10.04 -11.53 20.81
N TRP A 673 10.09 -12.84 20.57
CA TRP A 673 9.73 -13.86 21.55
C TRP A 673 10.73 -13.89 22.73
N GLY A 674 10.25 -13.68 23.95
CA GLY A 674 11.04 -13.87 25.18
C GLY A 674 11.91 -12.68 25.64
N LYS A 675 11.81 -11.51 24.99
CA LYS A 675 12.45 -10.27 25.48
C LYS A 675 11.55 -9.56 26.50
N THR A 676 11.39 -10.15 27.69
CA THR A 676 10.91 -9.42 28.88
C THR A 676 12.11 -8.78 29.58
N GLY A 677 11.94 -7.54 30.08
CA GLY A 677 13.00 -6.71 30.66
C GLY A 677 13.73 -7.30 31.89
N PRO A 678 14.74 -6.60 32.42
CA PRO A 678 15.64 -7.14 33.43
C PRO A 678 14.94 -7.33 34.80
N GLY A 679 15.05 -8.55 35.33
CA GLY A 679 15.24 -8.81 36.75
C GLY A 679 13.99 -8.93 37.63
N ARG A 680 13.53 -10.16 37.83
CA ARG A 680 13.16 -10.65 39.17
C ARG A 680 13.74 -12.04 39.36
N ASP A 681 14.98 -12.08 39.86
CA ASP A 681 15.51 -13.28 40.51
C ASP A 681 14.59 -13.66 41.67
N GLY A 682 14.09 -14.89 41.63
CA GLY A 682 13.32 -15.51 42.70
C GLY A 682 14.22 -15.78 43.91
N GLY A 683 14.45 -14.75 44.72
CA GLY A 683 14.98 -14.88 46.06
C GLY A 683 13.98 -15.59 46.97
N ARG A 684 14.31 -16.81 47.39
CA ARG A 684 13.69 -17.51 48.52
C ARG A 684 13.76 -16.62 49.77
N ASN A 685 12.61 -16.18 50.28
CA ASN A 685 12.50 -15.70 51.65
C ASN A 685 11.80 -16.77 52.49
N THR A 686 12.62 -17.40 53.32
CA THR A 686 12.28 -18.20 54.50
C THR A 686 11.51 -17.36 55.53
N CYS A 687 10.36 -17.86 55.97
CA CYS A 687 9.71 -17.39 57.20
C CYS A 687 10.57 -17.74 58.41
N LEU A 688 11.01 -16.74 59.16
CA LEU A 688 11.47 -16.89 60.53
C LEU A 688 10.43 -16.25 61.45
N THR A 689 9.79 -17.11 62.24
CA THR A 689 9.05 -16.77 63.45
C THR A 689 10.03 -16.38 64.55
N THR A 690 9.74 -15.32 65.30
CA THR A 690 9.98 -15.23 66.75
C THR A 690 9.21 -14.05 67.36
N SER A 691 8.23 -14.41 68.18
CA SER A 691 7.79 -13.78 69.44
C SER A 691 8.14 -12.32 69.76
N THR A 692 7.10 -11.49 69.94
CA THR A 692 6.54 -11.16 71.27
C THR A 692 5.05 -10.90 71.16
#